data_AF-A0A928BWV4-F1
#
_entry.id   AF-A0A928BWV4-F1
#
_cell.length_a   1.000
_cell.length_b   1.000
_cell.length_c   1.000
_cell.angle_alpha   90.00
_cell.angle_beta   90.00
_cell.angle_gamma   90.00
#
_symmetry.space_group_name_H-M   'P 1'
#
loop_
_entity.id
_entity.type
_entity.pdbx_description
1 polymer ?
#
loop_
_entity_poly.entity_id
_entity_poly.type
_entity_poly.pdbx_seq_one_letter_code
_entity_poly.pdbx_strand_id
1 'polypeptide(L)'
;MKNISKKILLSLSLCIALGAHAQEQNTSEANASLFSYTPTPQTQAFIRYGLNPVEQYTGNLSVSIPVYTYSDNDFQLPISVGYSSQGMLPGRQTGILGMNWFLNCGGAVSREIKGVADDHIGYDKTMGILLGDVYYNEEDVLGIIGDSLNTDNLLHYVINWRETMSDVYHFNILGHCGSFHFDGRKQLHVYNTGGNHDVDTIIPIIPSNKELCGFIIKTGNGYEYTFGSNDLNVRTNSVERNIGGKLTGLAVFTFQETALAENPIVTWNLTKITAPNGRTVTFEYKTVESSIGSSINSTTPNNPFLVTSFSNALLAEDESGVNHLRNVSIVQTTYLSKISIENGGEIEFSMSLKNCCDRPVAPSILTSIEQDHCITQKLYKLDSITVRNSSGKEVHRTEFTYKEKDNRLMLTKVHTDGVGDYTMRYYEDSPYPAISTADTDFWGFYNGKGNGYNITASTKADSNYNEYIYTDAKNPDWHYSRLGCLKRITYPTKGFSTFEYEPNRAENILLKRKHPGHTISPAPDSLPAIPPVDEDEEIAYLVDCYPYSILFYSNDETGGVRIARTNDYDAHGGYLSRRYKYNVGTVYSFPRTFMTGNSLTQIFNPRMEYPANSFDKQHIGYRSVSETFSDGSCIIYRYNDYKSHPDDYTGQVHKRSEACEDVDDGFYQPFINNMAREPNSNHQKRGKINRIEYYNSDRQLVKQTSYEYEIHDTTYTAYIVISGEYANSVKRYTGDYRLKKVHDTEYFTGIPLKTVKQFIYDTRGRNIRTITITPDNCYEYLDTEYLNDSARNLYTFPLRTSIKHGKSEDCLKLTSMTEYEYPALGAIYLPSVIKEAKLNGNEAADTAPASLSYTTLQRVAAYDTQGNPTEIVDKHGVHTAILWGYGGLYPVVQARGMTAATLESLTGISGNSPLQGSLSASQRNALYSHSGSLVDIYEHEPLVGLTKHYGSDGNFTSYEYDAYGRLVGIADSKGRRNRYSYAPATGSSDILLPTDPELKPIE
;
A
#
# COMPACT_ATOMS: atom_id res chain seq x y z
N MET A 1 -13.68 13.21 -5.03
CA MET A 1 -13.33 14.35 -5.91
C MET A 1 -12.13 14.10 -6.83
N LYS A 2 -10.91 13.77 -6.35
CA LYS A 2 -9.72 13.52 -7.23
C LYS A 2 -9.98 12.57 -8.42
N ASN A 3 -10.80 11.53 -8.27
CA ASN A 3 -11.13 10.59 -9.37
C ASN A 3 -12.26 11.07 -10.29
N ILE A 4 -13.26 11.81 -9.79
CA ILE A 4 -14.30 12.45 -10.62
C ILE A 4 -13.64 13.53 -11.48
N SER A 5 -12.77 14.34 -10.89
CA SER A 5 -12.01 15.38 -11.59
C SER A 5 -10.94 14.83 -12.54
N LYS A 6 -10.28 13.71 -12.21
CA LYS A 6 -9.42 12.98 -13.17
C LYS A 6 -10.22 12.40 -14.32
N LYS A 7 -11.40 11.81 -14.10
CA LYS A 7 -12.30 11.38 -15.17
C LYS A 7 -12.69 12.56 -16.05
N ILE A 8 -13.07 13.69 -15.44
CA ILE A 8 -13.44 14.94 -16.13
C ILE A 8 -12.27 15.49 -16.95
N LEU A 9 -11.07 15.64 -16.37
CA LEU A 9 -9.85 16.08 -17.06
C LEU A 9 -9.43 15.12 -18.18
N LEU A 10 -9.58 13.80 -17.99
CA LEU A 10 -9.29 12.80 -19.00
C LEU A 10 -10.29 12.87 -20.16
N SER A 11 -11.59 13.07 -19.88
CA SER A 11 -12.62 13.29 -20.90
C SER A 11 -12.47 14.65 -21.61
N LEU A 12 -12.03 15.70 -20.90
CA LEU A 12 -11.68 17.00 -21.47
C LEU A 12 -10.46 16.87 -22.40
N SER A 13 -9.43 16.11 -21.99
CA SER A 13 -8.23 15.84 -22.79
C SER A 13 -8.52 14.99 -24.04
N LEU A 14 -9.44 14.02 -23.92
CA LEU A 14 -9.88 13.18 -25.04
C LEU A 14 -10.62 13.99 -26.11
N CYS A 15 -11.39 15.02 -25.70
CA CYS A 15 -12.03 15.95 -26.63
C CYS A 15 -11.02 16.88 -27.33
N ILE A 16 -9.94 17.28 -26.65
CA ILE A 16 -8.86 18.11 -27.22
C ILE A 16 -8.08 17.35 -28.30
N ALA A 17 -7.78 16.07 -28.08
CA ALA A 17 -7.05 15.22 -29.05
C ALA A 17 -7.81 15.04 -30.38
N LEU A 18 -9.14 15.16 -30.38
CA LEU A 18 -9.99 15.07 -31.58
C LEU A 18 -10.19 16.43 -32.28
N GLY A 19 -9.91 17.55 -31.61
CA GLY A 19 -10.04 18.91 -32.18
C GLY A 19 -8.80 19.41 -32.94
N ALA A 20 -7.67 18.71 -32.87
CA ALA A 20 -6.38 19.15 -33.42
C ALA A 20 -6.18 18.91 -34.94
N HIS A 21 -7.16 18.35 -35.65
CA HIS A 21 -7.02 17.99 -37.08
C HIS A 21 -7.82 18.86 -38.07
N ALA A 22 -8.18 20.09 -37.69
CA ALA A 22 -8.81 21.04 -38.62
C ALA A 22 -7.92 22.25 -38.90
N GLN A 23 -6.79 22.05 -39.58
CA GLN A 23 -6.07 23.12 -40.27
C GLN A 23 -5.19 22.54 -41.41
N GLU A 24 -5.71 22.57 -42.64
CA GLU A 24 -4.90 22.87 -43.83
C GLU A 24 -5.79 23.29 -45.01
N GLN A 25 -5.34 24.32 -45.75
CA GLN A 25 -6.06 24.98 -46.84
C GLN A 25 -5.93 24.22 -48.18
N ASN A 26 -7.06 24.11 -48.87
CA ASN A 26 -7.28 24.01 -50.33
C ASN A 26 -6.16 23.42 -51.22
N THR A 27 -6.33 22.17 -51.67
CA THR A 27 -6.24 21.77 -53.09
C THR A 27 -7.07 20.49 -53.35
N SER A 28 -7.53 20.33 -54.59
CA SER A 28 -8.62 19.46 -55.05
C SER A 28 -8.36 17.94 -55.03
N GLU A 29 -9.40 17.20 -54.62
CA GLU A 29 -9.77 15.81 -54.93
C GLU A 29 -8.69 14.71 -55.03
N ALA A 30 -8.56 13.94 -53.94
CA ALA A 30 -8.65 12.47 -53.97
C ALA A 30 -9.05 11.97 -52.56
N ASN A 31 -10.10 11.16 -52.47
CA ASN A 31 -10.60 10.56 -51.23
C ASN A 31 -9.48 9.82 -50.46
N ALA A 32 -8.97 10.44 -49.38
CA ALA A 32 -8.18 9.77 -48.36
C ALA A 32 -9.09 9.45 -47.17
N SER A 33 -9.27 8.17 -46.92
CA SER A 33 -9.99 7.61 -45.77
C SER A 33 -9.57 8.26 -44.45
N LEU A 34 -10.56 8.71 -43.67
CA LEU A 34 -10.38 9.12 -42.27
C LEU A 34 -9.68 7.98 -41.50
N PHE A 35 -8.40 8.17 -41.17
CA PHE A 35 -7.75 7.34 -40.17
C PHE A 35 -8.10 7.87 -38.79
N SER A 36 -9.06 7.21 -38.14
CA SER A 36 -9.35 7.39 -36.72
C SER A 36 -8.11 7.04 -35.90
N TYR A 37 -7.70 7.96 -35.04
CA TYR A 37 -6.72 7.70 -33.98
C TYR A 37 -7.14 6.42 -33.23
N THR A 38 -6.33 5.37 -33.37
CA THR A 38 -6.51 4.10 -32.68
C THR A 38 -5.33 3.96 -31.72
N PRO A 39 -5.54 4.02 -30.39
CA PRO A 39 -4.45 3.83 -29.45
C PRO A 39 -3.78 2.48 -29.69
N THR A 40 -2.45 2.44 -29.56
CA THR A 40 -1.68 1.23 -29.85
C THR A 40 -2.16 0.06 -28.98
N PRO A 41 -2.05 -1.21 -29.44
CA PRO A 41 -2.40 -2.38 -28.63
C PRO A 41 -1.74 -2.40 -27.25
N GLN A 42 -0.54 -1.83 -27.13
CA GLN A 42 0.20 -1.71 -25.88
C GLN A 42 -0.38 -0.61 -24.98
N THR A 43 -0.79 0.53 -25.55
CA THR A 43 -1.54 1.60 -24.86
C THR A 43 -2.91 1.11 -24.38
N GLN A 44 -3.60 0.24 -25.15
CA GLN A 44 -4.84 -0.39 -24.71
C GLN A 44 -4.62 -1.49 -23.66
N ALA A 45 -3.51 -2.23 -23.71
CA ALA A 45 -3.14 -3.19 -22.67
C ALA A 45 -2.89 -2.52 -21.30
N PHE A 46 -2.31 -1.31 -21.30
CA PHE A 46 -2.18 -0.47 -20.11
C PHE A 46 -3.53 -0.01 -19.53
N ILE A 47 -4.55 0.15 -20.38
CA ILE A 47 -5.92 0.56 -19.97
C ILE A 47 -6.72 -0.63 -19.40
N ARG A 48 -6.34 -1.88 -19.72
CA ARG A 48 -7.18 -3.06 -19.57
C ARG A 48 -7.00 -3.88 -18.30
N TYR A 49 -5.96 -3.62 -17.51
CA TYR A 49 -5.80 -4.28 -16.22
C TYR A 49 -5.29 -3.29 -15.19
N GLY A 50 -6.23 -2.74 -14.42
CA GLY A 50 -5.90 -2.16 -13.13
C GLY A 50 -5.35 -3.26 -12.24
N LEU A 51 -4.02 -3.22 -12.05
CA LEU A 51 -3.18 -4.01 -11.15
C LEU A 51 -2.58 -5.28 -11.78
N ASN A 52 -1.30 -5.19 -12.18
CA ASN A 52 -0.38 -6.30 -12.00
C ASN A 52 -0.47 -6.67 -10.51
N PRO A 53 -1.06 -7.82 -10.15
CA PRO A 53 -1.29 -8.12 -8.75
C PRO A 53 0.03 -8.48 -8.06
N VAL A 54 1.14 -8.60 -8.79
CA VAL A 54 2.45 -8.84 -8.21
C VAL A 54 3.12 -7.52 -7.90
N GLU A 55 3.37 -7.29 -6.61
CA GLU A 55 4.28 -6.24 -6.18
C GLU A 55 5.70 -6.69 -6.55
N GLN A 56 6.33 -6.02 -7.51
CA GLN A 56 7.53 -6.56 -8.16
C GLN A 56 8.75 -6.57 -7.24
N TYR A 57 8.86 -5.61 -6.31
CA TYR A 57 10.03 -5.51 -5.43
C TYR A 57 10.11 -6.68 -4.44
N THR A 58 8.97 -7.28 -4.12
CA THR A 58 8.81 -8.20 -2.98
C THR A 58 8.25 -9.54 -3.43
N GLY A 59 7.58 -9.55 -4.58
CA GLY A 59 6.94 -10.69 -5.19
C GLY A 59 5.63 -11.10 -4.52
N ASN A 60 5.09 -10.23 -3.66
CA ASN A 60 3.82 -10.45 -2.98
C ASN A 60 2.66 -10.39 -3.98
N LEU A 61 1.67 -11.27 -3.77
CA LEU A 61 0.41 -11.20 -4.50
C LEU A 61 -0.56 -10.25 -3.78
N SER A 62 -1.06 -9.26 -4.49
CA SER A 62 -2.01 -8.23 -4.07
C SER A 62 -3.18 -8.18 -5.05
N VAL A 63 -4.36 -8.65 -4.63
CA VAL A 63 -5.59 -8.61 -5.44
C VAL A 63 -6.57 -7.65 -4.81
N SER A 64 -7.27 -6.83 -5.61
CA SER A 64 -8.33 -5.95 -5.14
C SER A 64 -9.60 -6.18 -5.95
N ILE A 65 -10.69 -6.53 -5.27
CA ILE A 65 -12.03 -6.71 -5.85
C ILE A 65 -12.85 -5.46 -5.49
N PRO A 66 -13.18 -4.59 -6.45
CA PRO A 66 -14.07 -3.47 -6.17
C PRO A 66 -15.47 -4.00 -5.86
N VAL A 67 -16.05 -3.57 -4.73
CA VAL A 67 -17.38 -3.97 -4.28
C VAL A 67 -18.39 -2.88 -4.62
N TYR A 68 -18.16 -1.67 -4.11
CA TYR A 68 -19.04 -0.53 -4.33
C TYR A 68 -18.24 0.76 -4.20
N THR A 69 -18.69 1.86 -4.81
CA THR A 69 -18.15 3.19 -4.53
C THR A 69 -19.32 4.13 -4.34
N TYR A 70 -19.55 4.57 -3.10
CA TYR A 70 -20.45 5.70 -2.88
C TYR A 70 -19.78 6.94 -3.46
N SER A 71 -20.50 7.67 -4.29
CA SER A 71 -19.98 8.88 -4.90
C SER A 71 -21.09 9.90 -5.04
N ASP A 72 -20.84 11.08 -4.53
CA ASP A 72 -21.64 12.26 -4.80
C ASP A 72 -20.74 13.50 -4.85
N ASN A 73 -21.40 14.65 -4.76
CA ASN A 73 -20.83 15.98 -4.73
C ASN A 73 -19.70 16.18 -3.72
N ASP A 74 -19.86 15.64 -2.51
CA ASP A 74 -18.99 15.91 -1.37
C ASP A 74 -18.18 14.68 -0.97
N PHE A 75 -18.63 13.46 -1.28
CA PHE A 75 -17.97 12.25 -0.81
C PHE A 75 -17.68 11.26 -1.93
N GLN A 76 -16.53 10.60 -1.81
CA GLN A 76 -16.15 9.46 -2.63
C GLN A 76 -15.59 8.38 -1.72
N LEU A 77 -16.39 7.35 -1.46
CA LEU A 77 -16.10 6.27 -0.51
C LEU A 77 -15.98 4.95 -1.28
N PRO A 78 -14.80 4.60 -1.80
CA PRO A 78 -14.58 3.30 -2.40
C PRO A 78 -14.57 2.21 -1.34
N ILE A 79 -15.24 1.10 -1.65
CA ILE A 79 -15.28 -0.13 -0.87
C ILE A 79 -14.74 -1.24 -1.76
N SER A 80 -13.68 -1.91 -1.28
CA SER A 80 -13.10 -3.05 -1.99
C SER A 80 -12.65 -4.14 -1.04
N VAL A 81 -12.49 -5.34 -1.58
CA VAL A 81 -12.02 -6.53 -0.87
C VAL A 81 -10.61 -6.81 -1.35
N GLY A 82 -9.64 -6.65 -0.45
CA GLY A 82 -8.22 -6.85 -0.71
C GLY A 82 -7.75 -8.24 -0.31
N TYR A 83 -6.79 -8.79 -1.05
CA TYR A 83 -6.03 -9.97 -0.71
C TYR A 83 -4.54 -9.63 -0.70
N SER A 84 -3.81 -10.09 0.31
CA SER A 84 -2.34 -10.02 0.31
C SER A 84 -1.76 -11.21 1.05
N SER A 85 -0.77 -11.89 0.47
CA SER A 85 -0.10 -13.02 1.10
C SER A 85 1.37 -13.11 0.73
N GLN A 86 2.19 -13.43 1.74
CA GLN A 86 3.60 -13.81 1.62
C GLN A 86 3.83 -15.27 2.05
N GLY A 87 2.75 -16.05 2.24
CA GLY A 87 2.79 -17.39 2.82
C GLY A 87 1.95 -17.56 4.10
N MET A 88 1.93 -18.79 4.61
CA MET A 88 1.23 -19.19 5.83
C MET A 88 1.99 -18.72 7.06
N LEU A 89 1.40 -17.81 7.81
CA LEU A 89 1.82 -17.43 9.15
C LEU A 89 0.87 -18.10 10.16
N PRO A 90 1.24 -19.21 10.80
CA PRO A 90 0.34 -19.94 11.70
C PRO A 90 -0.24 -19.06 12.79
N GLY A 91 0.60 -18.21 13.40
CA GLY A 91 0.23 -17.27 14.46
C GLY A 91 -0.76 -16.18 14.05
N ARG A 92 -1.02 -16.00 12.75
CA ARG A 92 -1.98 -15.01 12.26
C ARG A 92 -3.40 -15.58 12.28
N GLN A 93 -4.29 -14.88 12.94
CA GLN A 93 -5.70 -15.22 12.96
C GLN A 93 -6.41 -14.76 11.68
N THR A 94 -7.41 -15.51 11.20
CA THR A 94 -8.20 -15.11 10.03
C THR A 94 -9.18 -13.99 10.39
N GLY A 95 -9.25 -12.93 9.58
CA GLY A 95 -10.16 -11.80 9.81
C GLY A 95 -11.60 -12.04 9.33
N ILE A 96 -12.39 -10.96 9.23
CA ILE A 96 -13.82 -10.98 8.86
C ILE A 96 -14.12 -11.56 7.47
N LEU A 97 -13.13 -11.55 6.57
CA LEU A 97 -13.22 -12.10 5.22
C LEU A 97 -12.41 -13.40 5.07
N GLY A 98 -11.96 -14.00 6.18
CA GLY A 98 -11.11 -15.19 6.16
C GLY A 98 -9.63 -14.88 5.98
N MET A 99 -8.83 -15.93 5.78
CA MET A 99 -7.37 -15.84 5.75
C MET A 99 -6.86 -14.97 4.60
N ASN A 100 -5.95 -14.04 4.90
CA ASN A 100 -5.27 -13.14 3.95
C ASN A 100 -6.17 -12.15 3.18
N TRP A 101 -7.49 -12.17 3.41
CA TRP A 101 -8.44 -11.20 2.87
C TRP A 101 -8.79 -10.13 3.89
N PHE A 102 -8.93 -8.89 3.43
CA PHE A 102 -9.26 -7.72 4.25
C PHE A 102 -10.23 -6.79 3.51
N LEU A 103 -11.02 -6.04 4.27
CA LEU A 103 -11.94 -5.06 3.73
C LEU A 103 -11.26 -3.70 3.68
N ASN A 104 -11.16 -3.12 2.48
CA ASN A 104 -10.75 -1.73 2.30
C ASN A 104 -12.00 -0.86 2.36
N CYS A 105 -12.33 -0.38 3.57
CA CYS A 105 -13.46 0.51 3.79
C CYS A 105 -13.19 1.40 5.01
N GLY A 106 -13.51 2.70 4.89
CA GLY A 106 -13.28 3.68 5.96
C GLY A 106 -11.81 4.08 6.06
N GLY A 107 -11.27 4.02 7.27
CA GLY A 107 -9.89 4.38 7.56
C GLY A 107 -9.58 4.20 9.04
N ALA A 108 -8.29 4.19 9.37
CA ALA A 108 -7.84 4.03 10.75
C ALA A 108 -6.52 4.75 11.00
N VAL A 109 -6.27 5.06 12.27
CA VAL A 109 -4.94 5.31 12.82
C VAL A 109 -4.56 4.11 13.68
N SER A 110 -3.46 3.44 13.37
CA SER A 110 -2.89 2.34 14.17
C SER A 110 -1.59 2.78 14.84
N ARG A 111 -1.19 2.11 15.92
CA ARG A 111 0.00 2.44 16.72
C ARG A 111 0.92 1.24 16.89
N GLU A 112 2.20 1.46 16.67
CA GLU A 112 3.32 0.59 17.05
C GLU A 112 3.91 1.14 18.35
N ILE A 113 3.72 0.42 19.46
CA ILE A 113 4.18 0.87 20.79
C ILE A 113 5.68 0.61 20.95
N LYS A 114 6.45 1.64 21.31
CA LYS A 114 7.91 1.62 21.46
C LYS A 114 8.35 1.73 22.91
N GLY A 115 8.06 0.67 23.65
CA GLY A 115 8.36 0.59 25.08
C GLY A 115 7.08 0.72 25.88
N VAL A 116 6.81 1.92 26.40
CA VAL A 116 5.53 2.22 27.03
C VAL A 116 4.64 2.94 26.02
N ALA A 117 3.36 3.10 26.32
CA ALA A 117 2.51 3.92 25.48
C ALA A 117 2.87 5.40 25.73
N ASP A 118 3.04 6.23 24.69
CA ASP A 118 3.19 7.70 24.79
C ASP A 118 2.18 8.38 25.75
N ASP A 119 0.95 7.85 25.88
CA ASP A 119 -0.11 8.36 26.75
C ASP A 119 -0.14 7.69 28.14
N HIS A 120 0.84 6.84 28.45
CA HIS A 120 1.02 6.21 29.75
C HIS A 120 1.50 7.21 30.80
N ILE A 121 0.75 7.31 31.89
CA ILE A 121 1.10 8.13 33.05
C ILE A 121 1.50 7.18 34.18
N GLY A 122 2.81 7.04 34.40
CA GLY A 122 3.36 6.25 35.51
C GLY A 122 3.00 6.85 36.87
N TYR A 123 3.33 6.13 37.96
CA TYR A 123 3.01 6.53 39.35
C TYR A 123 3.48 7.96 39.68
N ASP A 124 4.65 8.36 39.18
CA ASP A 124 5.23 9.72 39.35
C ASP A 124 5.06 10.63 38.12
N LYS A 125 4.19 10.26 37.16
CA LYS A 125 3.93 10.97 35.88
C LYS A 125 5.09 11.04 34.89
N THR A 126 6.16 10.26 35.06
CA THR A 126 7.40 10.45 34.29
C THR A 126 7.54 9.60 33.02
N MET A 127 6.64 8.66 32.73
CA MET A 127 6.91 7.57 31.79
C MET A 127 6.63 7.87 30.31
N GLY A 128 5.40 8.13 29.87
CA GLY A 128 5.08 8.31 28.44
C GLY A 128 5.42 9.69 27.87
N ILE A 129 5.82 9.75 26.59
CA ILE A 129 6.26 10.99 25.92
C ILE A 129 5.16 12.07 25.82
N LEU A 130 3.93 11.70 25.45
CA LEU A 130 2.87 12.67 25.18
C LEU A 130 2.25 13.21 26.47
N LEU A 131 1.79 12.32 27.35
CA LEU A 131 1.05 12.70 28.57
C LEU A 131 1.87 12.70 29.87
N GLY A 132 3.08 12.13 29.87
CA GLY A 132 4.02 12.21 30.99
C GLY A 132 4.85 13.50 31.00
N ASP A 133 5.70 13.67 32.02
CA ASP A 133 6.60 14.82 32.20
C ASP A 133 7.96 14.62 31.49
N VAL A 134 8.00 13.76 30.47
CA VAL A 134 9.16 13.61 29.58
C VAL A 134 9.26 14.86 28.69
N TYR A 135 10.42 15.52 28.74
CA TYR A 135 10.75 16.62 27.84
C TYR A 135 12.26 16.65 27.58
N TYR A 136 12.67 16.64 26.31
CA TYR A 136 14.07 16.75 25.89
C TYR A 136 14.21 17.29 24.47
N ASN A 137 15.35 17.93 24.20
CA ASN A 137 15.74 18.31 22.84
C ASN A 137 16.65 17.25 22.23
N GLU A 138 16.79 17.26 20.91
CA GLU A 138 17.65 16.29 20.19
C GLU A 138 19.14 16.39 20.58
N GLU A 139 19.62 17.59 20.89
CA GLU A 139 21.00 17.82 21.37
C GLU A 139 21.19 17.31 22.81
N ASP A 140 20.12 17.27 23.61
CA ASP A 140 20.13 16.88 25.01
C ASP A 140 19.84 15.37 25.20
N VAL A 141 19.70 14.61 24.11
CA VAL A 141 19.11 13.26 24.15
C VAL A 141 19.87 12.33 25.10
N LEU A 142 21.21 12.38 25.14
CA LEU A 142 22.02 11.58 26.07
C LEU A 142 22.06 12.15 27.51
N GLY A 143 21.70 13.42 27.70
CA GLY A 143 21.63 14.06 29.01
C GLY A 143 20.52 13.50 29.91
N ILE A 144 19.59 12.71 29.35
CA ILE A 144 18.53 11.99 30.09
C ILE A 144 19.10 10.82 30.90
N ILE A 145 20.27 10.32 30.50
CA ILE A 145 20.96 9.20 31.15
C ILE A 145 21.65 9.74 32.41
N GLY A 146 20.98 9.58 33.56
CA GLY A 146 21.58 9.83 34.88
C GLY A 146 22.56 8.73 35.28
N ASP A 147 23.18 8.89 36.45
CA ASP A 147 24.21 7.98 36.97
C ASP A 147 23.67 6.62 37.50
N SER A 148 22.35 6.40 37.41
CA SER A 148 21.69 5.17 37.88
C SER A 148 20.59 4.73 36.90
N LEU A 149 20.68 3.50 36.36
CA LEU A 149 19.55 2.79 35.75
C LEU A 149 18.96 1.88 36.84
N ASN A 150 17.64 1.95 37.05
CA ASN A 150 16.97 1.02 37.95
C ASN A 150 16.55 -0.24 37.16
N THR A 151 16.96 -1.42 37.60
CA THR A 151 16.99 -2.68 36.83
C THR A 151 15.72 -3.53 36.94
N ASP A 152 14.57 -2.97 37.32
CA ASP A 152 13.31 -3.72 37.35
C ASP A 152 12.79 -4.02 35.92
N ASN A 153 13.12 -5.20 35.37
CA ASN A 153 12.50 -6.00 34.29
C ASN A 153 11.89 -5.33 33.00
N LEU A 154 11.88 -4.01 32.85
CA LEU A 154 11.34 -3.22 31.73
C LEU A 154 12.47 -2.70 30.80
N LEU A 155 13.63 -3.34 30.87
CA LEU A 155 14.98 -2.80 30.75
C LEU A 155 15.51 -2.37 29.34
N HIS A 156 14.67 -1.95 28.38
CA HIS A 156 15.18 -1.53 27.06
C HIS A 156 14.67 -0.17 26.53
N TYR A 157 13.62 0.41 27.12
CA TYR A 157 12.94 1.59 26.52
C TYR A 157 12.70 2.76 27.47
N VAL A 158 13.02 2.57 28.76
CA VAL A 158 12.80 3.58 29.81
C VAL A 158 14.12 3.82 30.55
N ILE A 159 14.56 5.08 30.63
CA ILE A 159 15.75 5.52 31.38
C ILE A 159 15.29 6.51 32.43
N ASN A 160 15.63 6.28 33.71
CA ASN A 160 15.15 7.11 34.83
C ASN A 160 13.63 7.31 34.83
N TRP A 161 12.87 6.25 34.57
CA TRP A 161 11.42 6.28 34.42
C TRP A 161 10.91 7.16 33.28
N ARG A 162 11.73 7.52 32.30
CA ARG A 162 11.36 8.30 31.10
C ARG A 162 11.49 7.45 29.86
N GLU A 163 10.45 7.43 29.03
CA GLU A 163 10.48 6.83 27.71
C GLU A 163 11.54 7.48 26.81
N THR A 164 12.24 6.63 26.05
CA THR A 164 13.38 7.03 25.22
C THR A 164 13.11 6.97 23.73
N MET A 165 11.94 6.46 23.34
CA MET A 165 11.53 6.24 21.95
C MET A 165 10.02 6.48 21.85
N SER A 166 9.59 7.38 20.96
CA SER A 166 8.16 7.59 20.73
C SER A 166 7.55 6.49 19.90
N ASP A 167 6.30 6.20 20.22
CA ASP A 167 5.43 5.36 19.42
C ASP A 167 5.31 5.87 17.98
N VAL A 168 5.11 4.93 17.07
CA VAL A 168 4.86 5.26 15.67
C VAL A 168 3.39 5.03 15.36
N TYR A 169 2.72 6.09 14.91
CA TYR A 169 1.34 6.03 14.47
C TYR A 169 1.31 5.94 12.94
N HIS A 170 0.49 5.08 12.39
CA HIS A 170 0.24 4.96 10.95
C HIS A 170 -1.21 5.32 10.66
N PHE A 171 -1.45 6.12 9.63
CA PHE A 171 -2.80 6.44 9.17
C PHE A 171 -3.01 6.00 7.73
N ASN A 172 -4.22 5.54 7.42
CA ASN A 172 -4.67 5.28 6.06
C ASN A 172 -6.15 5.64 5.93
N ILE A 173 -6.45 6.69 5.17
CA ILE A 173 -7.78 7.28 4.97
C ILE A 173 -7.99 7.75 3.54
N LEU A 174 -8.95 7.16 2.83
CA LEU A 174 -9.50 7.68 1.56
C LEU A 174 -8.49 8.36 0.62
N GLY A 175 -7.36 7.69 0.33
CA GLY A 175 -6.32 8.18 -0.59
C GLY A 175 -5.18 8.98 0.06
N HIS A 176 -5.19 9.13 1.38
CA HIS A 176 -4.09 9.65 2.19
C HIS A 176 -3.57 8.54 3.10
N CYS A 177 -2.26 8.39 3.19
CA CYS A 177 -1.62 7.51 4.14
C CYS A 177 -0.30 8.12 4.59
N GLY A 178 0.23 7.65 5.70
CA GLY A 178 1.50 8.11 6.23
C GLY A 178 1.74 7.62 7.64
N SER A 179 2.82 8.10 8.23
CA SER A 179 3.17 7.84 9.62
C SER A 179 3.42 9.16 10.36
N PHE A 180 3.24 9.16 11.68
CA PHE A 180 3.64 10.28 12.52
C PHE A 180 4.09 9.81 13.91
N HIS A 181 4.82 10.65 14.62
CA HIS A 181 5.20 10.45 16.04
C HIS A 181 5.33 11.79 16.76
N PHE A 182 5.45 11.75 18.09
CA PHE A 182 5.74 12.93 18.91
C PHE A 182 7.20 12.91 19.35
N ASP A 183 7.95 13.99 19.17
CA ASP A 183 9.33 14.04 19.67
C ASP A 183 9.42 14.34 21.18
N GLY A 184 10.63 14.37 21.72
CA GLY A 184 10.88 14.73 23.12
C GLY A 184 10.42 16.14 23.50
N ARG A 185 10.14 17.04 22.55
CA ARG A 185 9.53 18.37 22.77
C ARG A 185 8.01 18.34 22.63
N LYS A 186 7.43 17.16 22.50
CA LYS A 186 6.00 16.89 22.24
C LYS A 186 5.52 17.50 20.92
N GLN A 187 6.42 17.71 19.97
CA GLN A 187 6.07 18.18 18.63
C GLN A 187 5.73 16.99 17.73
N LEU A 188 4.69 17.16 16.92
CA LEU A 188 4.24 16.16 15.96
C LEU A 188 5.08 16.22 14.68
N HIS A 189 5.55 15.07 14.22
CA HIS A 189 6.26 14.92 12.95
C HIS A 189 5.54 13.94 12.03
N VAL A 190 5.19 14.36 10.81
CA VAL A 190 4.47 13.52 9.81
C VAL A 190 5.42 13.16 8.67
N TYR A 191 5.47 11.89 8.29
CA TYR A 191 6.39 11.35 7.28
C TYR A 191 5.78 10.14 6.56
N ASN A 192 6.53 9.54 5.62
CA ASN A 192 6.10 8.38 4.83
C ASN A 192 4.76 8.58 4.06
N THR A 193 4.46 9.80 3.65
CA THR A 193 3.19 10.17 2.98
C THR A 193 3.14 9.81 1.49
N GLY A 194 4.10 9.02 0.99
CA GLY A 194 4.25 8.76 -0.45
C GLY A 194 4.58 10.02 -1.27
N GLY A 195 5.08 11.08 -0.62
CA GLY A 195 5.33 12.40 -1.22
C GLY A 195 4.09 13.31 -1.24
N ASN A 196 2.95 12.87 -0.72
CA ASN A 196 1.71 13.64 -0.68
C ASN A 196 1.52 14.28 0.71
N HIS A 197 2.07 15.48 0.93
CA HIS A 197 1.95 16.22 2.20
C HIS A 197 0.64 17.02 2.29
N ASP A 198 -0.44 16.46 1.74
CA ASP A 198 -1.79 17.05 1.78
C ASP A 198 -2.47 16.85 3.16
N VAL A 199 -1.70 16.49 4.19
CA VAL A 199 -2.12 16.50 5.60
C VAL A 199 -1.62 17.80 6.22
N ASP A 200 -2.55 18.68 6.61
CA ASP A 200 -2.25 20.01 7.13
C ASP A 200 -2.07 20.00 8.65
N THR A 201 -2.89 19.24 9.38
CA THR A 201 -2.82 19.16 10.84
C THR A 201 -3.32 17.82 11.36
N ILE A 202 -2.68 17.28 12.39
CA ILE A 202 -3.18 16.16 13.19
C ILE A 202 -3.34 16.65 14.63
N ILE A 203 -4.54 16.51 15.18
CA ILE A 203 -4.90 16.97 16.52
C ILE A 203 -5.25 15.75 17.38
N PRO A 204 -4.49 15.42 18.43
CA PRO A 204 -4.86 14.36 19.36
C PRO A 204 -6.10 14.76 20.18
N ILE A 205 -6.99 13.81 20.42
CA ILE A 205 -8.19 13.97 21.26
C ILE A 205 -7.86 13.37 22.63
N ILE A 206 -7.60 14.24 23.61
CA ILE A 206 -7.27 13.86 24.99
C ILE A 206 -8.30 14.48 25.94
N PRO A 207 -9.28 13.70 26.45
CA PRO A 207 -10.27 14.21 27.39
C PRO A 207 -9.68 14.45 28.80
N SER A 208 -10.50 14.95 29.72
CA SER A 208 -10.07 15.28 31.10
C SER A 208 -9.52 14.10 31.92
N ASN A 209 -9.84 12.87 31.52
CA ASN A 209 -9.30 11.64 32.12
C ASN A 209 -7.87 11.31 31.68
N LYS A 210 -7.26 12.12 30.80
CA LYS A 210 -5.89 11.98 30.30
C LYS A 210 -5.61 10.64 29.61
N GLU A 211 -6.48 10.27 28.68
CA GLU A 211 -6.29 9.13 27.78
C GLU A 211 -6.28 9.62 26.32
N LEU A 212 -5.47 9.03 25.45
CA LEU A 212 -5.47 9.34 24.03
C LEU A 212 -6.64 8.62 23.33
N CYS A 213 -7.79 9.29 23.24
CA CYS A 213 -9.04 8.68 22.78
C CYS A 213 -9.29 8.79 21.27
N GLY A 214 -8.46 9.55 20.54
CA GLY A 214 -8.66 9.72 19.10
C GLY A 214 -7.77 10.77 18.47
N PHE A 215 -8.03 11.03 17.19
CA PHE A 215 -7.34 12.03 16.39
C PHE A 215 -8.33 12.76 15.46
N ILE A 216 -8.04 14.02 15.16
CA ILE A 216 -8.64 14.74 14.03
C ILE A 216 -7.52 15.00 13.03
N ILE A 217 -7.62 14.42 11.84
CA ILE A 217 -6.72 14.69 10.73
C ILE A 217 -7.42 15.67 9.78
N LYS A 218 -6.79 16.82 9.53
CA LYS A 218 -7.24 17.80 8.55
C LYS A 218 -6.36 17.74 7.34
N THR A 219 -6.96 17.59 6.17
CA THR A 219 -6.23 17.61 4.91
C THR A 219 -6.19 19.02 4.33
N GLY A 220 -5.19 19.31 3.50
CA GLY A 220 -5.00 20.62 2.88
C GLY A 220 -6.22 21.06 2.06
N ASN A 221 -7.03 20.10 1.62
CA ASN A 221 -8.28 20.32 0.92
C ASN A 221 -9.50 20.57 1.85
N GLY A 222 -9.32 20.73 3.16
CA GLY A 222 -10.36 21.19 4.08
C GLY A 222 -11.31 20.11 4.62
N TYR A 223 -11.08 18.83 4.31
CA TYR A 223 -11.78 17.74 4.98
C TYR A 223 -11.22 17.51 6.37
N GLU A 224 -12.11 17.17 7.29
CA GLU A 224 -11.74 16.72 8.63
C GLU A 224 -12.15 15.27 8.81
N TYR A 225 -11.19 14.43 9.23
CA TYR A 225 -11.37 13.02 9.50
C TYR A 225 -11.20 12.80 11.00
N THR A 226 -12.25 12.36 11.68
CA THR A 226 -12.23 12.06 13.12
C THR A 226 -12.08 10.57 13.34
N PHE A 227 -11.11 10.17 14.15
CA PHE A 227 -10.84 8.78 14.56
C PHE A 227 -11.10 8.64 16.05
N GLY A 228 -11.66 7.49 16.45
CA GLY A 228 -12.02 7.27 17.86
C GLY A 228 -13.20 8.14 18.30
N SER A 229 -13.23 8.53 19.58
CA SER A 229 -14.32 9.32 20.16
C SER A 229 -13.85 10.13 21.36
N ASN A 230 -14.47 11.29 21.61
CA ASN A 230 -14.27 12.10 22.81
C ASN A 230 -15.28 11.76 23.94
N ASP A 231 -16.28 10.94 23.66
CA ASP A 231 -17.33 10.59 24.63
C ASP A 231 -16.83 9.49 25.58
N LEU A 232 -16.62 9.88 26.84
CA LEU A 232 -16.15 9.01 27.92
C LEU A 232 -17.16 7.93 28.33
N ASN A 233 -18.45 8.11 27.99
CA ASN A 233 -19.47 7.07 28.15
C ASN A 233 -19.44 6.06 26.98
N VAL A 234 -18.80 6.41 25.86
CA VAL A 234 -18.56 5.56 24.68
C VAL A 234 -17.20 4.89 24.80
N ARG A 235 -16.91 4.31 25.98
CA ARG A 235 -15.92 3.24 26.01
C ARG A 235 -16.35 2.18 24.99
N THR A 236 -15.56 2.07 23.91
CA THR A 236 -15.04 0.80 23.34
C THR A 236 -15.47 0.37 21.93
N ASN A 237 -16.42 1.01 21.23
CA ASN A 237 -16.77 0.47 19.91
C ASN A 237 -15.90 0.94 18.73
N SER A 238 -15.34 2.14 18.68
CA SER A 238 -14.55 2.57 17.52
C SER A 238 -13.03 2.45 17.69
N VAL A 239 -12.57 1.87 18.80
CA VAL A 239 -11.15 1.73 19.14
C VAL A 239 -10.82 0.28 19.44
N GLU A 240 -9.58 -0.12 19.16
CA GLU A 240 -9.06 -1.44 19.53
C GLU A 240 -7.98 -1.31 20.61
N ARG A 241 -8.07 -2.14 21.65
CA ARG A 241 -7.14 -2.13 22.79
C ARG A 241 -6.28 -3.36 22.80
N ASN A 242 -4.98 -3.18 23.04
CA ASN A 242 -4.11 -4.29 23.38
C ASN A 242 -4.49 -4.82 24.77
N ILE A 243 -4.55 -6.13 24.93
CA ILE A 243 -4.86 -6.79 26.20
C ILE A 243 -3.66 -7.67 26.57
N GLY A 244 -3.01 -7.33 27.68
CA GLY A 244 -1.86 -8.09 28.18
C GLY A 244 -2.24 -9.50 28.65
N GLY A 245 -1.44 -10.49 28.27
CA GLY A 245 -1.56 -11.84 28.81
C GLY A 245 -0.46 -12.80 28.40
N LYS A 246 -0.46 -13.97 29.02
CA LYS A 246 0.54 -15.03 28.84
C LYS A 246 -0.14 -16.40 28.79
N LEU A 247 0.39 -17.30 27.97
CA LEU A 247 0.09 -18.72 28.04
C LEU A 247 1.04 -19.37 29.06
N THR A 248 0.48 -20.22 29.91
CA THR A 248 1.28 -21.12 30.74
C THR A 248 1.88 -22.26 29.90
N GLY A 249 2.77 -23.05 30.50
CA GLY A 249 3.35 -24.24 29.88
C GLY A 249 2.31 -25.28 29.42
N LEU A 250 1.07 -25.18 29.92
CA LEU A 250 -0.07 -26.04 29.57
C LEU A 250 -0.95 -25.48 28.43
N ALA A 251 -0.54 -24.39 27.77
CA ALA A 251 -1.37 -23.66 26.79
C ALA A 251 -2.64 -23.03 27.36
N VAL A 252 -2.67 -22.83 28.68
CA VAL A 252 -3.73 -22.09 29.36
C VAL A 252 -3.42 -20.60 29.28
N PHE A 253 -4.32 -19.81 28.72
CA PHE A 253 -4.16 -18.36 28.64
C PHE A 253 -4.59 -17.71 29.95
N THR A 254 -3.69 -16.92 30.53
CA THR A 254 -3.90 -16.11 31.73
C THR A 254 -3.71 -14.64 31.37
N PHE A 255 -4.75 -13.84 31.58
CA PHE A 255 -4.66 -12.40 31.45
C PHE A 255 -3.74 -11.84 32.55
N GLN A 256 -3.01 -10.79 32.25
CA GLN A 256 -2.24 -10.08 33.27
C GLN A 256 -3.25 -9.33 34.18
N GLU A 257 -3.28 -9.65 35.47
CA GLU A 257 -4.18 -9.00 36.45
C GLU A 257 -3.66 -7.58 36.76
N THR A 258 -3.89 -6.63 35.87
CA THR A 258 -3.59 -5.22 36.15
C THR A 258 -4.69 -4.28 35.64
N ALA A 259 -4.71 -3.07 36.21
CA ALA A 259 -5.77 -2.09 35.99
C ALA A 259 -5.92 -1.70 34.51
N LEU A 260 -7.12 -1.29 34.08
CA LEU A 260 -7.44 -0.83 32.72
C LEU A 260 -6.48 0.24 32.14
N ALA A 261 -5.74 0.95 32.99
CA ALA A 261 -4.70 1.92 32.62
C ALA A 261 -3.45 1.28 31.96
N GLU A 262 -3.33 -0.04 31.96
CA GLU A 262 -2.23 -0.80 31.33
C GLU A 262 -2.59 -1.43 29.97
N ASN A 263 -3.82 -1.23 29.47
CA ASN A 263 -4.29 -1.74 28.18
C ASN A 263 -4.45 -0.58 27.17
N PRO A 264 -3.36 -0.12 26.53
CA PRO A 264 -3.38 1.05 25.66
C PRO A 264 -4.22 0.80 24.40
N ILE A 265 -4.81 1.88 23.89
CA ILE A 265 -5.44 1.87 22.57
C ILE A 265 -4.33 1.76 21.51
N VAL A 266 -4.51 0.81 20.60
CA VAL A 266 -3.58 0.52 19.49
C VAL A 266 -4.17 0.81 18.13
N THR A 267 -5.49 1.01 18.03
CA THR A 267 -6.15 1.45 16.79
C THR A 267 -7.36 2.33 17.08
N TRP A 268 -7.47 3.42 16.33
CA TRP A 268 -8.62 4.33 16.30
C TRP A 268 -9.22 4.30 14.90
N ASN A 269 -10.44 3.79 14.80
CA ASN A 269 -11.14 3.70 13.52
C ASN A 269 -11.82 5.04 13.20
N LEU A 270 -11.92 5.36 11.91
CA LEU A 270 -12.60 6.55 11.40
C LEU A 270 -14.07 6.51 11.82
N THR A 271 -14.53 7.53 12.55
CA THR A 271 -15.92 7.67 13.02
C THR A 271 -16.69 8.75 12.29
N LYS A 272 -15.99 9.76 11.75
CA LYS A 272 -16.63 10.87 11.05
C LYS A 272 -15.74 11.47 9.96
N ILE A 273 -16.36 11.82 8.84
CA ILE A 273 -15.80 12.72 7.83
C ILE A 273 -16.67 13.97 7.84
N THR A 274 -16.05 15.14 7.93
CA THR A 274 -16.71 16.43 7.73
C THR A 274 -16.15 17.03 6.45
N ALA A 275 -17.02 17.24 5.46
CA ALA A 275 -16.69 17.97 4.27
C ALA A 275 -16.53 19.48 4.58
N PRO A 276 -15.81 20.25 3.74
CA PRO A 276 -15.63 21.69 3.93
C PRO A 276 -16.95 22.49 4.03
N ASN A 277 -18.02 22.00 3.40
CA ASN A 277 -19.36 22.59 3.46
C ASN A 277 -20.12 22.25 4.76
N GLY A 278 -19.50 21.49 5.68
CA GLY A 278 -20.09 21.06 6.94
C GLY A 278 -20.91 19.76 6.88
N ARG A 279 -21.20 19.23 5.68
CA ARG A 279 -21.90 17.95 5.50
C ARG A 279 -21.06 16.80 6.02
N THR A 280 -21.70 15.74 6.50
CA THR A 280 -21.02 14.67 7.22
C THR A 280 -21.27 13.26 6.68
N VAL A 281 -20.29 12.39 6.93
CA VAL A 281 -20.43 10.93 6.87
C VAL A 281 -20.04 10.38 8.24
N THR A 282 -20.86 9.52 8.82
CA THR A 282 -20.56 8.85 10.10
C THR A 282 -20.37 7.35 9.91
N PHE A 283 -19.51 6.78 10.75
CA PHE A 283 -19.17 5.37 10.76
C PHE A 283 -19.49 4.81 12.14
N GLU A 284 -20.35 3.81 12.17
CA GLU A 284 -20.80 3.15 13.38
C GLU A 284 -20.13 1.78 13.48
N TYR A 285 -19.69 1.45 14.70
CA TYR A 285 -19.00 0.22 14.99
C TYR A 285 -19.69 -0.53 16.12
N LYS A 286 -19.52 -1.86 16.12
CA LYS A 286 -19.93 -2.74 17.20
C LYS A 286 -18.73 -3.53 17.73
N THR A 287 -18.70 -3.74 19.03
CA THR A 287 -17.85 -4.78 19.64
C THR A 287 -18.71 -5.97 20.01
N VAL A 288 -18.07 -7.11 20.25
CA VAL A 288 -18.72 -8.25 20.89
C VAL A 288 -18.98 -7.86 22.34
N GLU A 289 -20.24 -7.88 22.79
CA GLU A 289 -20.59 -7.65 24.19
C GLU A 289 -19.81 -8.62 25.09
N SER A 290 -18.89 -8.07 25.87
CA SER A 290 -18.39 -8.72 27.08
C SER A 290 -18.81 -7.85 28.25
N SER A 291 -19.59 -8.38 29.19
CA SER A 291 -19.47 -7.88 30.55
C SER A 291 -18.01 -8.10 30.92
N ILE A 292 -17.20 -7.04 30.91
CA ILE A 292 -15.92 -7.02 31.59
C ILE A 292 -16.28 -7.12 33.07
N GLY A 293 -16.62 -8.33 33.51
CA GLY A 293 -16.86 -8.63 34.91
C GLY A 293 -15.59 -8.29 35.67
N SER A 294 -15.73 -8.03 36.95
CA SER A 294 -14.63 -7.79 37.89
C SER A 294 -13.54 -8.87 37.91
N SER A 295 -13.72 -9.98 37.17
CA SER A 295 -12.69 -10.97 36.87
C SER A 295 -12.61 -11.25 35.37
N ILE A 296 -11.45 -10.97 34.79
CA ILE A 296 -11.04 -11.34 33.41
C ILE A 296 -10.81 -12.86 33.29
N ASN A 297 -10.91 -13.59 34.41
CA ASN A 297 -10.73 -15.04 34.55
C ASN A 297 -12.03 -15.87 34.38
N SER A 298 -12.97 -15.46 33.52
CA SER A 298 -14.20 -16.26 33.30
C SER A 298 -13.89 -17.44 32.37
N THR A 299 -14.19 -18.66 32.81
CA THR A 299 -14.05 -19.94 32.09
C THR A 299 -15.03 -20.12 30.91
N THR A 300 -15.71 -19.05 30.46
CA THR A 300 -16.77 -19.15 29.45
C THR A 300 -16.25 -18.96 28.01
N PRO A 301 -16.77 -19.70 27.00
CA PRO A 301 -16.35 -19.64 25.58
C PRO A 301 -16.62 -18.30 24.83
N ASN A 302 -16.85 -17.20 25.53
CA ASN A 302 -17.30 -15.92 24.97
C ASN A 302 -16.15 -14.90 24.88
N ASN A 303 -14.95 -15.31 24.47
CA ASN A 303 -13.79 -14.40 24.38
C ASN A 303 -13.86 -13.52 23.11
N PRO A 304 -13.93 -12.18 23.20
CA PRO A 304 -14.04 -11.29 22.04
C PRO A 304 -12.68 -10.84 21.46
N PHE A 305 -11.56 -11.29 22.03
CA PHE A 305 -10.23 -10.78 21.66
C PHE A 305 -9.66 -11.51 20.45
N LEU A 306 -9.04 -10.79 19.52
CA LEU A 306 -8.31 -11.30 18.36
C LEU A 306 -6.86 -11.58 18.75
N VAL A 307 -6.28 -12.73 18.39
CA VAL A 307 -4.84 -12.96 18.58
C VAL A 307 -4.06 -12.27 17.46
N THR A 308 -3.09 -11.44 17.82
CA THR A 308 -2.24 -10.71 16.88
C THR A 308 -0.83 -11.30 16.76
N SER A 309 -0.30 -11.95 17.81
CA SER A 309 1.02 -12.60 17.76
C SER A 309 1.22 -13.64 18.87
N PHE A 310 2.21 -14.53 18.67
CA PHE A 310 2.76 -15.42 19.69
C PHE A 310 4.27 -15.25 19.77
N SER A 311 4.83 -15.30 20.98
CA SER A 311 6.27 -15.44 21.19
C SER A 311 6.57 -16.47 22.28
N ASN A 312 7.70 -17.17 22.12
CA ASN A 312 8.19 -18.12 23.13
C ASN A 312 9.01 -17.35 24.17
N ALA A 313 8.82 -17.67 25.45
CA ALA A 313 9.60 -17.14 26.56
C ALA A 313 10.01 -18.29 27.51
N LEU A 314 11.29 -18.67 27.54
CA LEU A 314 11.78 -19.55 28.60
C LEU A 314 11.98 -18.74 29.89
N LEU A 315 11.41 -19.22 30.99
CA LEU A 315 11.85 -18.87 32.35
C LEU A 315 12.40 -20.12 33.05
N ALA A 316 13.25 -19.87 34.04
CA ALA A 316 14.12 -20.82 34.73
C ALA A 316 13.47 -22.15 35.16
N GLU A 317 14.31 -23.18 35.30
CA GLU A 317 13.98 -24.38 36.07
C GLU A 317 13.59 -23.97 37.50
N ASP A 318 12.39 -24.33 37.93
CA ASP A 318 12.12 -24.47 39.36
C ASP A 318 12.29 -25.93 39.78
N GLU A 319 12.23 -26.21 41.09
CA GLU A 319 12.35 -27.57 41.65
C GLU A 319 11.28 -28.56 41.12
N SER A 320 10.29 -28.09 40.35
CA SER A 320 9.22 -28.88 39.72
C SER A 320 9.37 -29.11 38.20
N GLY A 321 10.37 -28.50 37.55
CA GLY A 321 10.70 -28.69 36.13
C GLY A 321 10.79 -27.40 35.32
N VAL A 322 11.08 -27.51 34.02
CA VAL A 322 11.17 -26.37 33.09
C VAL A 322 9.77 -25.80 32.82
N ASN A 323 9.50 -24.59 33.30
CA ASN A 323 8.23 -23.89 33.06
C ASN A 323 8.32 -23.01 31.79
N HIS A 324 7.67 -23.45 30.71
CA HIS A 324 7.61 -22.72 29.45
C HIS A 324 6.52 -21.64 29.49
N LEU A 325 6.88 -20.36 29.45
CA LEU A 325 5.91 -19.29 29.23
C LEU A 325 5.84 -18.97 27.74
N ARG A 326 4.64 -18.68 27.23
CA ARG A 326 4.52 -18.05 25.91
C ARG A 326 3.80 -16.73 26.10
N ASN A 327 4.28 -15.70 25.45
CA ASN A 327 3.56 -14.45 25.40
C ASN A 327 2.65 -14.47 24.17
N VAL A 328 1.49 -13.87 24.31
CA VAL A 328 0.55 -13.70 23.21
C VAL A 328 0.05 -12.28 23.28
N SER A 329 0.06 -11.59 22.15
CA SER A 329 -0.60 -10.31 22.03
C SER A 329 -2.01 -10.56 21.52
N ILE A 330 -2.99 -10.00 22.22
CA ILE A 330 -4.39 -10.06 21.83
C ILE A 330 -4.98 -8.65 21.84
N VAL A 331 -5.95 -8.42 20.97
CA VAL A 331 -6.58 -7.12 20.77
C VAL A 331 -8.09 -7.24 20.90
N GLN A 332 -8.73 -6.33 21.63
CA GLN A 332 -10.18 -6.18 21.56
C GLN A 332 -10.55 -5.61 20.19
N THR A 333 -11.12 -6.46 19.33
CA THR A 333 -11.42 -6.07 17.95
C THR A 333 -12.78 -5.38 17.83
N THR A 334 -12.92 -4.54 16.81
CA THR A 334 -14.17 -3.88 16.46
C THR A 334 -14.58 -4.11 15.01
N TYR A 335 -15.89 -4.01 14.77
CA TYR A 335 -16.52 -4.31 13.51
C TYR A 335 -17.33 -3.11 13.02
N LEU A 336 -16.98 -2.57 11.86
CA LEU A 336 -17.78 -1.58 11.15
C LEU A 336 -19.16 -2.19 10.85
N SER A 337 -20.22 -1.57 11.37
CA SER A 337 -21.61 -2.05 11.19
C SER A 337 -22.38 -1.21 10.20
N LYS A 338 -22.12 0.11 10.14
CA LYS A 338 -22.88 1.03 9.30
C LYS A 338 -22.07 2.26 8.91
N ILE A 339 -22.28 2.75 7.69
CA ILE A 339 -21.89 4.09 7.24
C ILE A 339 -23.17 4.85 6.93
N SER A 340 -23.34 6.01 7.55
CA SER A 340 -24.48 6.89 7.32
C SER A 340 -24.00 8.15 6.60
N ILE A 341 -24.54 8.41 5.41
CA ILE A 341 -24.20 9.59 4.61
C ILE A 341 -25.34 10.59 4.75
N GLU A 342 -25.03 11.79 5.27
CA GLU A 342 -26.03 12.84 5.44
C GLU A 342 -26.72 13.16 4.10
N ASN A 343 -28.04 13.00 4.04
CA ASN A 343 -28.87 13.11 2.82
C ASN A 343 -28.53 12.14 1.67
N GLY A 344 -27.60 11.20 1.87
CA GLY A 344 -27.10 10.28 0.83
C GLY A 344 -27.59 8.83 0.95
N GLY A 345 -28.09 8.43 2.12
CA GLY A 345 -28.49 7.05 2.42
C GLY A 345 -27.50 6.38 3.38
N GLU A 346 -27.46 5.06 3.34
CA GLU A 346 -26.69 4.24 4.29
C GLU A 346 -26.07 3.01 3.63
N ILE A 347 -24.97 2.53 4.21
CA ILE A 347 -24.28 1.30 3.83
C ILE A 347 -24.19 0.44 5.09
N GLU A 348 -24.81 -0.74 5.06
CA GLU A 348 -24.91 -1.65 6.20
C GLU A 348 -24.01 -2.88 5.99
N PHE A 349 -23.28 -3.26 7.04
CA PHE A 349 -22.37 -4.40 7.08
C PHE A 349 -22.96 -5.48 7.99
N SER A 350 -23.62 -6.46 7.36
CA SER A 350 -24.20 -7.59 8.09
C SER A 350 -23.14 -8.62 8.41
N MET A 351 -23.08 -9.06 9.68
CA MET A 351 -22.07 -10.01 10.15
C MET A 351 -22.69 -11.05 11.07
N SER A 352 -22.18 -12.28 10.96
CA SER A 352 -22.51 -13.42 11.82
C SER A 352 -21.25 -13.97 12.48
N LEU A 353 -21.42 -14.82 13.51
CA LEU A 353 -20.29 -15.44 14.17
C LEU A 353 -19.55 -16.37 13.20
N LYS A 354 -18.23 -16.36 13.32
CA LYS A 354 -17.33 -17.34 12.73
C LYS A 354 -17.51 -18.66 13.47
N ASN A 355 -17.76 -19.78 12.76
CA ASN A 355 -17.97 -21.07 13.44
C ASN A 355 -16.65 -21.80 13.76
N CYS A 356 -15.52 -21.34 13.23
CA CYS A 356 -14.21 -21.88 13.58
C CYS A 356 -13.51 -21.08 14.69
N CYS A 357 -13.05 -21.78 15.73
CA CYS A 357 -12.12 -21.29 16.73
C CYS A 357 -10.70 -21.65 16.27
N ASP A 358 -9.83 -20.67 15.99
CA ASP A 358 -8.43 -20.91 15.62
C ASP A 358 -7.68 -21.56 16.81
N ARG A 359 -7.95 -22.84 17.07
CA ARG A 359 -7.72 -23.50 18.35
C ARG A 359 -6.24 -23.84 18.54
N PRO A 360 -5.67 -23.65 19.74
CA PRO A 360 -4.31 -24.09 20.04
C PRO A 360 -4.21 -25.63 20.12
N VAL A 361 -3.01 -26.16 19.88
CA VAL A 361 -2.67 -27.57 20.16
C VAL A 361 -2.07 -27.65 21.55
N ALA A 362 -2.66 -28.49 22.40
CA ALA A 362 -2.05 -28.86 23.68
C ALA A 362 -0.87 -29.83 23.43
N PRO A 363 0.28 -29.64 24.10
CA PRO A 363 1.37 -30.61 24.01
C PRO A 363 0.91 -31.97 24.53
N SER A 364 1.38 -33.06 23.91
CA SER A 364 0.94 -34.44 24.09
C SER A 364 1.27 -35.07 25.47
N ILE A 365 1.50 -34.28 26.51
CA ILE A 365 2.06 -34.73 27.80
C ILE A 365 0.99 -35.03 28.87
N LEU A 366 -0.30 -34.69 28.71
CA LEU A 366 -1.30 -35.03 29.74
C LEU A 366 -2.62 -35.59 29.21
N THR A 367 -2.97 -36.78 29.70
CA THR A 367 -4.23 -37.48 29.52
C THR A 367 -5.29 -36.95 30.48
N SER A 368 -5.94 -35.83 30.14
CA SER A 368 -7.31 -35.53 30.62
C SER A 368 -7.92 -34.37 29.83
N ILE A 369 -9.08 -34.64 29.26
CA ILE A 369 -9.78 -33.97 28.16
C ILE A 369 -10.44 -32.60 28.54
N GLU A 370 -10.06 -31.92 29.63
CA GLU A 370 -10.84 -30.76 30.15
C GLU A 370 -10.13 -29.39 30.21
N GLN A 371 -8.96 -29.19 29.59
CA GLN A 371 -8.31 -27.86 29.49
C GLN A 371 -8.44 -27.19 28.11
N ASP A 372 -9.43 -27.63 27.33
CA ASP A 372 -9.74 -27.18 25.96
C ASP A 372 -10.29 -25.74 25.83
N HIS A 373 -10.32 -24.97 26.92
CA HIS A 373 -11.05 -23.71 27.02
C HIS A 373 -10.25 -22.45 26.70
N CYS A 374 -8.97 -22.53 26.36
CA CYS A 374 -8.13 -21.33 26.33
C CYS A 374 -8.01 -20.73 24.92
N ILE A 375 -8.77 -19.65 24.70
CA ILE A 375 -8.90 -18.84 23.47
C ILE A 375 -9.96 -19.36 22.45
N THR A 376 -11.05 -19.99 22.90
CA THR A 376 -12.25 -20.09 22.03
C THR A 376 -12.86 -18.69 21.88
N GLN A 377 -12.68 -18.07 20.71
CA GLN A 377 -13.09 -16.69 20.48
C GLN A 377 -14.41 -16.60 19.71
N LYS A 378 -15.22 -15.62 20.09
CA LYS A 378 -16.50 -15.29 19.46
C LYS A 378 -16.29 -14.13 18.46
N LEU A 379 -15.57 -14.41 17.38
CA LEU A 379 -15.28 -13.42 16.32
C LEU A 379 -16.34 -13.45 15.22
N TYR A 380 -16.45 -12.36 14.46
CA TYR A 380 -17.43 -12.23 13.37
C TYR A 380 -16.80 -12.47 11.99
N LYS A 381 -17.64 -12.89 11.05
CA LYS A 381 -17.39 -12.86 9.60
C LYS A 381 -18.40 -11.93 8.92
N LEU A 382 -18.00 -11.29 7.82
CA LEU A 382 -18.86 -10.41 7.04
C LEU A 382 -19.75 -11.25 6.11
N ASP A 383 -21.07 -11.14 6.21
CA ASP A 383 -21.99 -11.90 5.36
C ASP A 383 -22.40 -11.11 4.13
N SER A 384 -22.70 -9.81 4.28
CA SER A 384 -23.11 -8.96 3.18
C SER A 384 -22.86 -7.48 3.43
N ILE A 385 -22.70 -6.72 2.36
CA ILE A 385 -22.76 -5.26 2.33
C ILE A 385 -24.02 -4.86 1.58
N THR A 386 -24.90 -4.09 2.23
CA THR A 386 -26.17 -3.60 1.64
C THR A 386 -26.14 -2.09 1.57
N VAL A 387 -26.40 -1.52 0.39
CA VAL A 387 -26.49 -0.08 0.17
C VAL A 387 -27.95 0.32 0.00
N ARG A 388 -28.40 1.28 0.80
CA ARG A 388 -29.73 1.90 0.68
C ARG A 388 -29.58 3.38 0.36
N ASN A 389 -30.44 3.87 -0.53
CA ASN A 389 -30.49 5.30 -0.82
C ASN A 389 -31.21 6.08 0.31
N SER A 390 -31.33 7.40 0.17
CA SER A 390 -31.99 8.28 1.15
C SER A 390 -33.48 7.96 1.41
N SER A 391 -34.15 7.24 0.51
CA SER A 391 -35.53 6.76 0.71
C SER A 391 -35.62 5.42 1.46
N GLY A 392 -34.49 4.83 1.84
CA GLY A 392 -34.41 3.50 2.45
C GLY A 392 -34.55 2.35 1.47
N LYS A 393 -34.57 2.60 0.16
CA LYS A 393 -34.62 1.56 -0.87
C LYS A 393 -33.23 0.97 -1.07
N GLU A 394 -33.13 -0.35 -1.04
CA GLU A 394 -31.92 -1.08 -1.44
C GLU A 394 -31.61 -0.86 -2.92
N VAL A 395 -30.37 -0.43 -3.19
CA VAL A 395 -29.89 -0.13 -4.55
C VAL A 395 -28.72 -1.02 -4.97
N HIS A 396 -28.07 -1.68 -4.02
CA HIS A 396 -26.94 -2.55 -4.29
C HIS A 396 -26.70 -3.50 -3.11
N ARG A 397 -26.41 -4.77 -3.40
CA ARG A 397 -25.97 -5.76 -2.42
C ARG A 397 -24.73 -6.50 -2.91
N THR A 398 -23.85 -6.82 -1.96
CA THR A 398 -22.75 -7.76 -2.15
C THR A 398 -22.76 -8.79 -1.05
N GLU A 399 -22.58 -10.06 -1.41
CA GLU A 399 -22.65 -11.22 -0.50
C GLU A 399 -21.35 -12.02 -0.52
N PHE A 400 -20.98 -12.54 0.64
CA PHE A 400 -19.73 -13.28 0.85
C PHE A 400 -20.02 -14.72 1.22
N THR A 401 -19.38 -15.67 0.53
CA THR A 401 -19.50 -17.11 0.82
C THR A 401 -18.17 -17.68 1.27
N TYR A 402 -18.22 -18.50 2.31
CA TYR A 402 -17.03 -19.07 2.95
C TYR A 402 -17.08 -20.58 2.99
N LYS A 403 -15.90 -21.18 3.17
CA LYS A 403 -15.75 -22.52 3.70
C LYS A 403 -14.87 -22.49 4.95
N GLU A 404 -14.99 -23.53 5.76
CA GLU A 404 -14.12 -23.77 6.90
C GLU A 404 -13.29 -25.04 6.63
N LYS A 405 -11.99 -24.99 6.91
CA LYS A 405 -11.09 -26.15 6.85
C LYS A 405 -10.10 -26.05 8.00
N ASP A 406 -9.97 -27.12 8.79
CA ASP A 406 -9.01 -27.20 9.91
C ASP A 406 -9.06 -25.97 10.83
N ASN A 407 -10.28 -25.52 11.16
CA ASN A 407 -10.56 -24.32 11.95
C ASN A 407 -10.11 -22.97 11.34
N ARG A 408 -9.86 -22.91 10.03
CA ARG A 408 -9.57 -21.68 9.29
C ARG A 408 -10.76 -21.29 8.39
N LEU A 409 -11.15 -20.02 8.44
CA LEU A 409 -12.18 -19.44 7.55
C LEU A 409 -11.54 -19.02 6.23
N MET A 410 -12.14 -19.44 5.12
CA MET A 410 -11.65 -19.13 3.77
C MET A 410 -12.76 -18.56 2.90
N LEU A 411 -12.54 -17.38 2.31
CA LEU A 411 -13.45 -16.78 1.35
C LEU A 411 -13.44 -17.59 0.05
N THR A 412 -14.60 -18.00 -0.44
CA THR A 412 -14.73 -18.82 -1.66
C THR A 412 -15.43 -18.10 -2.78
N LYS A 413 -16.30 -17.13 -2.45
CA LYS A 413 -17.03 -16.34 -3.43
C LYS A 413 -17.39 -14.96 -2.89
N VAL A 414 -17.32 -13.96 -3.77
CA VAL A 414 -17.90 -12.62 -3.60
C VAL A 414 -18.91 -12.44 -4.73
N HIS A 415 -20.18 -12.26 -4.39
CA HIS A 415 -21.25 -11.96 -5.34
C HIS A 415 -21.63 -10.49 -5.24
N THR A 416 -21.65 -9.78 -6.36
CA THR A 416 -22.02 -8.36 -6.40
C THR A 416 -23.14 -8.14 -7.40
N ASP A 417 -24.24 -7.51 -6.97
CA ASP A 417 -25.40 -7.24 -7.82
C ASP A 417 -25.01 -6.46 -9.09
N GLY A 418 -25.48 -6.93 -10.24
CA GLY A 418 -25.19 -6.33 -11.54
C GLY A 418 -23.76 -6.55 -12.07
N VAL A 419 -22.86 -7.12 -11.25
CA VAL A 419 -21.47 -7.43 -11.62
C VAL A 419 -21.27 -8.93 -11.79
N GLY A 420 -21.73 -9.74 -10.83
CA GLY A 420 -21.64 -11.19 -10.83
C GLY A 420 -20.64 -11.76 -9.81
N ASP A 421 -20.10 -12.94 -10.10
CA ASP A 421 -19.34 -13.75 -9.14
C ASP A 421 -17.83 -13.67 -9.33
N TYR A 422 -17.12 -13.36 -8.25
CA TYR A 422 -15.71 -13.71 -8.08
C TYR A 422 -15.63 -15.02 -7.29
N THR A 423 -14.81 -15.98 -7.70
CA THR A 423 -14.60 -17.22 -6.93
C THR A 423 -13.12 -17.54 -6.74
N MET A 424 -12.77 -18.06 -5.57
CA MET A 424 -11.38 -18.24 -5.14
C MET A 424 -11.07 -19.72 -4.86
N ARG A 425 -9.83 -20.14 -5.16
CA ARG A 425 -9.26 -21.43 -4.73
C ARG A 425 -7.86 -21.22 -4.17
N TYR A 426 -7.44 -22.08 -3.26
CA TYR A 426 -6.20 -21.94 -2.51
C TYR A 426 -5.31 -23.18 -2.63
N TYR A 427 -4.04 -23.02 -2.28
CA TYR A 427 -3.15 -24.16 -2.03
C TYR A 427 -3.52 -24.77 -0.68
N GLU A 428 -3.96 -26.02 -0.70
CA GLU A 428 -4.55 -26.72 0.44
C GLU A 428 -4.03 -28.15 0.53
N ASP A 429 -2.81 -28.35 0.04
CA ASP A 429 -2.17 -29.64 -0.19
C ASP A 429 -1.80 -30.36 1.13
N SER A 430 -1.87 -29.64 2.27
CA SER A 430 -1.63 -30.13 3.64
C SER A 430 -2.73 -29.65 4.61
N PRO A 431 -2.87 -30.24 5.82
CA PRO A 431 -3.71 -29.70 6.88
C PRO A 431 -3.23 -28.33 7.37
N TYR A 432 -4.13 -27.43 7.74
CA TYR A 432 -3.72 -26.17 8.37
C TYR A 432 -3.20 -26.38 9.79
N PRO A 433 -2.07 -25.75 10.16
CA PRO A 433 -1.61 -25.79 11.53
C PRO A 433 -2.52 -24.97 12.45
N ALA A 434 -2.60 -25.43 13.69
CA ALA A 434 -3.12 -24.64 14.81
C ALA A 434 -2.36 -23.32 14.95
N ILE A 435 -3.05 -22.31 15.47
CA ILE A 435 -2.50 -20.94 15.56
C ILE A 435 -1.26 -20.87 16.47
N SER A 436 -1.17 -21.78 17.45
CA SER A 436 -0.08 -21.87 18.42
C SER A 436 0.97 -22.92 18.06
N THR A 437 1.06 -23.38 16.80
CA THR A 437 2.08 -24.38 16.43
C THR A 437 3.51 -23.85 16.64
N ALA A 438 4.44 -24.72 17.03
CA ALA A 438 5.88 -24.42 17.05
C ALA A 438 6.55 -24.62 15.69
N ASP A 439 5.85 -25.15 14.69
CA ASP A 439 6.31 -25.42 13.32
C ASP A 439 6.47 -24.15 12.48
N THR A 440 7.07 -23.12 13.05
CA THR A 440 7.43 -21.89 12.37
C THR A 440 8.91 -21.87 12.04
N ASP A 441 9.30 -21.25 10.94
CA ASP A 441 10.69 -20.92 10.64
C ASP A 441 11.18 -19.70 11.44
N PHE A 442 12.42 -19.26 11.19
CA PHE A 442 12.98 -18.04 11.78
C PHE A 442 12.07 -16.83 11.57
N TRP A 443 11.37 -16.76 10.43
CA TRP A 443 10.50 -15.65 10.09
C TRP A 443 9.02 -15.80 10.46
N GLY A 444 8.70 -16.84 11.24
CA GLY A 444 7.33 -17.09 11.69
C GLY A 444 6.45 -17.81 10.66
N PHE A 445 6.96 -18.13 9.47
CA PHE A 445 6.21 -18.86 8.44
C PHE A 445 6.16 -20.35 8.74
N TYR A 446 5.09 -21.01 8.32
CA TYR A 446 4.91 -22.44 8.54
C TYR A 446 5.98 -23.25 7.80
N ASN A 447 6.68 -24.13 8.52
CA ASN A 447 7.72 -24.99 7.94
C ASN A 447 7.46 -26.50 8.15
N GLY A 448 6.42 -26.88 8.90
CA GLY A 448 5.95 -28.27 9.01
C GLY A 448 6.96 -29.28 9.56
N LYS A 449 8.05 -28.85 10.21
CA LYS A 449 9.16 -29.72 10.61
C LYS A 449 8.94 -30.54 11.89
N GLY A 450 7.77 -30.43 12.54
CA GLY A 450 7.51 -31.10 13.82
C GLY A 450 8.36 -30.54 14.95
N ASN A 451 8.55 -29.21 14.94
CA ASN A 451 9.31 -28.48 15.94
C ASN A 451 8.68 -28.70 17.32
N GLY A 452 9.48 -29.20 18.26
CA GLY A 452 9.09 -29.20 19.66
C GLY A 452 8.94 -27.77 20.18
N TYR A 453 8.01 -27.55 21.11
CA TYR A 453 7.87 -26.27 21.83
C TYR A 453 9.14 -25.88 22.60
N ASN A 454 10.02 -26.85 22.87
CA ASN A 454 11.29 -26.67 23.56
C ASN A 454 12.43 -26.28 22.59
N ILE A 455 12.18 -26.28 21.29
CA ILE A 455 13.18 -25.94 20.27
C ILE A 455 13.18 -24.44 20.04
N THR A 456 14.14 -23.76 20.66
CA THR A 456 14.45 -22.36 20.38
C THR A 456 15.62 -22.34 19.43
N ALA A 457 15.47 -21.73 18.24
CA ALA A 457 16.59 -21.61 17.32
C ALA A 457 17.49 -20.47 17.76
N SER A 458 18.28 -20.76 18.78
CA SER A 458 19.24 -19.81 19.30
C SER A 458 20.41 -19.68 18.35
N THR A 459 20.67 -18.44 17.94
CA THR A 459 21.95 -18.12 17.36
C THR A 459 22.98 -18.08 18.48
N LYS A 460 24.19 -18.53 18.19
CA LYS A 460 25.32 -18.52 19.11
C LYS A 460 26.42 -17.68 18.50
N ALA A 461 27.30 -17.15 19.35
CA ALA A 461 28.52 -16.49 18.92
C ALA A 461 29.72 -17.40 19.17
N ASP A 462 30.70 -17.39 18.27
CA ASP A 462 32.01 -17.98 18.51
C ASP A 462 32.89 -17.05 19.37
N SER A 463 34.11 -17.47 19.70
CA SER A 463 35.07 -16.67 20.48
C SER A 463 35.50 -15.36 19.79
N ASN A 464 35.21 -15.21 18.50
CA ASN A 464 35.47 -14.00 17.71
C ASN A 464 34.20 -13.15 17.54
N TYR A 465 33.12 -13.51 18.24
CA TYR A 465 31.81 -12.86 18.17
C TYR A 465 31.11 -12.99 16.80
N ASN A 466 31.43 -14.02 16.01
CA ASN A 466 30.70 -14.35 14.80
C ASN A 466 29.47 -15.20 15.13
N GLU A 467 28.32 -14.79 14.60
CA GLU A 467 27.07 -15.51 14.75
C GLU A 467 27.04 -16.81 13.92
N TYR A 468 26.46 -17.87 14.48
CA TYR A 468 26.09 -19.11 13.77
C TYR A 468 24.77 -19.70 14.29
N ILE A 469 24.10 -20.52 13.46
CA ILE A 469 22.83 -21.18 13.78
C ILE A 469 23.10 -22.56 14.38
N TYR A 470 22.49 -22.86 15.54
CA TYR A 470 22.70 -24.12 16.26
C TYR A 470 21.81 -25.29 15.78
N THR A 471 20.65 -25.02 15.16
CA THR A 471 19.69 -26.03 14.69
C THR A 471 18.99 -25.61 13.40
N ASP A 472 18.69 -26.58 12.54
CA ASP A 472 17.97 -26.43 11.28
C ASP A 472 16.43 -26.59 11.41
N ALA A 473 15.93 -26.86 12.62
CA ALA A 473 14.50 -27.02 12.91
C ALA A 473 13.69 -25.76 12.53
N LYS A 474 14.31 -24.57 12.62
CA LYS A 474 13.70 -23.29 12.23
C LYS A 474 14.09 -22.83 10.83
N ASN A 475 14.81 -23.65 10.04
CA ASN A 475 15.02 -23.33 8.63
C ASN A 475 13.68 -23.31 7.89
N PRO A 476 13.51 -22.41 6.90
CA PRO A 476 12.32 -22.36 6.06
C PRO A 476 12.04 -23.69 5.34
N ASP A 477 10.76 -23.93 5.08
CA ASP A 477 10.31 -24.89 4.08
C ASP A 477 9.09 -24.31 3.37
N TRP A 478 9.31 -23.90 2.12
CA TRP A 478 8.33 -23.14 1.37
C TRP A 478 7.11 -23.96 0.95
N HIS A 479 7.21 -25.31 0.90
CA HIS A 479 6.08 -26.16 0.55
C HIS A 479 4.97 -26.03 1.60
N TYR A 480 5.36 -25.90 2.88
CA TYR A 480 4.45 -25.61 3.98
C TYR A 480 4.06 -24.13 4.01
N SER A 481 4.99 -23.21 3.72
CA SER A 481 4.69 -21.78 3.68
C SER A 481 3.71 -21.39 2.56
N ARG A 482 3.60 -22.16 1.46
CA ARG A 482 2.62 -21.91 0.39
C ARG A 482 1.17 -22.19 0.80
N LEU A 483 0.95 -22.94 1.89
CA LEU A 483 -0.38 -23.33 2.33
C LEU A 483 -1.28 -22.09 2.55
N GLY A 484 -2.51 -22.12 2.05
CA GLY A 484 -3.44 -21.00 2.17
C GLY A 484 -3.22 -19.84 1.20
N CYS A 485 -2.17 -19.86 0.38
CA CYS A 485 -1.98 -18.88 -0.68
C CYS A 485 -3.04 -19.05 -1.79
N LEU A 486 -3.45 -17.94 -2.40
CA LEU A 486 -4.46 -17.91 -3.46
C LEU A 486 -3.90 -18.62 -4.70
N LYS A 487 -4.50 -19.73 -5.09
CA LYS A 487 -4.11 -20.53 -6.25
C LYS A 487 -4.79 -20.05 -7.52
N ARG A 488 -6.04 -19.61 -7.41
CA ARG A 488 -6.86 -19.15 -8.53
C ARG A 488 -7.93 -18.16 -8.08
N ILE A 489 -8.18 -17.15 -8.91
CA ILE A 489 -9.38 -16.33 -8.86
C ILE A 489 -10.10 -16.42 -10.21
N THR A 490 -11.40 -16.68 -10.21
CA THR A 490 -12.26 -16.63 -11.39
C THR A 490 -13.12 -15.38 -11.30
N TYR A 491 -13.20 -14.63 -12.39
CA TYR A 491 -13.88 -13.35 -12.49
C TYR A 491 -15.33 -13.51 -12.97
N PRO A 492 -16.19 -12.48 -12.80
CA PRO A 492 -17.56 -12.52 -13.29
C PRO A 492 -17.68 -12.78 -14.79
N THR A 493 -16.70 -12.31 -15.56
CA THR A 493 -16.53 -12.56 -17.01
C THR A 493 -16.24 -14.01 -17.37
N LYS A 494 -16.09 -14.91 -16.38
CA LYS A 494 -15.72 -16.34 -16.49
C LYS A 494 -14.25 -16.62 -16.81
N GLY A 495 -13.46 -15.61 -17.19
CA GLY A 495 -12.00 -15.70 -17.17
C GLY A 495 -11.45 -15.96 -15.76
N PHE A 496 -10.21 -16.40 -15.63
CA PHE A 496 -9.58 -16.66 -14.35
C PHE A 496 -8.07 -16.47 -14.39
N SER A 497 -7.49 -16.06 -13.27
CA SER A 497 -6.04 -16.02 -13.09
C SER A 497 -5.60 -17.13 -12.14
N THR A 498 -4.46 -17.76 -12.44
CA THR A 498 -3.80 -18.71 -11.54
C THR A 498 -2.42 -18.21 -11.15
N PHE A 499 -2.00 -18.56 -9.94
CA PHE A 499 -0.78 -18.06 -9.32
C PHE A 499 0.11 -19.23 -8.89
N GLU A 500 1.34 -19.26 -9.38
CA GLU A 500 2.37 -20.22 -8.97
C GLU A 500 3.39 -19.50 -8.08
N TYR A 501 3.72 -20.12 -6.96
CA TYR A 501 4.62 -19.56 -5.94
C TYR A 501 5.96 -20.30 -5.94
N GLU A 502 7.02 -19.60 -5.56
CA GLU A 502 8.37 -20.11 -5.27
C GLU A 502 8.87 -19.57 -3.92
N PRO A 503 9.91 -20.16 -3.29
CA PRO A 503 10.51 -19.60 -2.08
C PRO A 503 11.13 -18.22 -2.32
N ASN A 504 11.15 -17.40 -1.28
CA ASN A 504 12.11 -16.30 -1.23
C ASN A 504 13.53 -16.87 -1.16
N ARG A 505 14.46 -16.31 -1.94
CA ARG A 505 15.86 -16.78 -2.01
C ARG A 505 16.84 -15.63 -1.80
N ALA A 506 17.85 -15.84 -0.96
CA ALA A 506 18.85 -14.84 -0.61
C ALA A 506 20.27 -15.27 -1.02
N GLU A 507 20.98 -14.32 -1.64
CA GLU A 507 22.42 -14.43 -1.89
C GLU A 507 23.21 -13.78 -0.75
N ASN A 508 22.63 -12.74 -0.13
CA ASN A 508 23.29 -11.97 0.92
C ASN A 508 22.41 -11.81 2.17
N ILE A 509 23.06 -11.50 3.29
CA ILE A 509 22.45 -11.17 4.58
C ILE A 509 23.23 -10.06 5.28
N LEU A 510 22.50 -9.13 5.91
CA LEU A 510 23.10 -8.09 6.73
C LEU A 510 23.45 -8.64 8.12
N LEU A 511 24.75 -8.66 8.43
CA LEU A 511 25.28 -9.11 9.71
C LEU A 511 26.20 -8.06 10.30
N LYS A 512 26.25 -8.04 11.63
CA LYS A 512 27.24 -7.27 12.39
C LYS A 512 28.29 -8.22 12.91
N ARG A 513 29.57 -7.86 12.76
CA ARG A 513 30.71 -8.68 13.19
C ARG A 513 31.81 -7.81 13.79
N LYS A 514 32.69 -8.41 14.59
CA LYS A 514 33.81 -7.70 15.23
C LYS A 514 34.86 -7.20 14.23
N HIS A 515 35.09 -7.94 13.15
CA HIS A 515 35.99 -7.55 12.07
C HIS A 515 35.22 -7.68 10.74
N PRO A 516 34.88 -6.58 10.05
CA PRO A 516 34.26 -6.68 8.73
C PRO A 516 35.24 -7.38 7.78
N GLY A 517 34.80 -8.49 7.16
CA GLY A 517 35.66 -9.34 6.32
C GLY A 517 36.14 -8.69 5.01
N HIS A 518 35.79 -7.42 4.78
CA HIS A 518 36.10 -6.67 3.57
C HIS A 518 36.56 -5.24 3.90
N THR A 519 37.49 -4.70 3.11
CA THR A 519 37.91 -3.31 3.19
C THR A 519 36.76 -2.42 2.76
N ILE A 520 36.15 -1.71 3.71
CA ILE A 520 35.19 -0.66 3.42
C ILE A 520 35.95 0.42 2.64
N SER A 521 35.54 0.70 1.39
CA SER A 521 36.02 1.91 0.71
C SER A 521 35.29 3.08 1.39
N PRO A 522 35.96 3.94 2.16
CA PRO A 522 35.30 5.04 2.84
C PRO A 522 34.59 5.92 1.81
N ALA A 523 33.39 6.37 2.16
CA ALA A 523 32.75 7.49 1.47
C ALA A 523 33.71 8.70 1.54
N PRO A 524 33.77 9.55 0.50
CA PRO A 524 34.73 10.65 0.46
C PRO A 524 34.55 11.59 1.66
N ASP A 525 35.65 11.80 2.39
CA ASP A 525 35.73 12.67 3.55
C ASP A 525 35.49 14.14 3.18
N SER A 526 34.47 14.74 3.79
CA SER A 526 34.55 16.12 4.26
C SER A 526 33.50 16.35 5.35
N LEU A 527 33.93 16.35 6.61
CA LEU A 527 33.15 16.85 7.74
C LEU A 527 33.91 17.99 8.45
N PRO A 528 33.21 19.02 8.95
CA PRO A 528 33.75 19.95 9.94
C PRO A 528 33.84 19.28 11.33
N ALA A 529 34.72 19.83 12.18
CA ALA A 529 35.18 19.25 13.44
C ALA A 529 34.08 18.89 14.46
N ILE A 530 34.27 17.72 15.11
CA ILE A 530 33.49 17.14 16.22
C ILE A 530 34.23 17.42 17.55
N PRO A 531 33.54 17.63 18.70
CA PRO A 531 34.18 17.74 20.02
C PRO A 531 34.79 16.41 20.52
N PRO A 532 35.71 16.42 21.50
CA PRO A 532 36.58 15.29 21.80
C PRO A 532 35.83 14.10 22.42
N VAL A 533 36.18 12.91 21.94
CA VAL A 533 35.83 11.58 22.45
C VAL A 533 36.90 11.20 23.48
N ASP A 534 36.53 10.61 24.62
CA ASP A 534 37.50 9.98 25.54
C ASP A 534 38.25 8.86 24.79
N GLU A 535 39.59 8.86 24.91
CA GLU A 535 40.53 8.25 23.97
C GLU A 535 40.63 6.70 23.96
N ASP A 536 39.80 5.96 24.71
CA ASP A 536 39.97 4.50 24.84
C ASP A 536 38.70 3.70 24.47
N GLU A 537 38.47 3.52 23.16
CA GLU A 537 38.03 2.26 22.48
C GLU A 537 37.44 2.56 21.08
N GLU A 538 38.15 2.14 20.03
CA GLU A 538 37.67 2.12 18.64
C GLU A 538 36.50 1.13 18.48
N ILE A 539 35.26 1.56 18.73
CA ILE A 539 34.07 0.73 18.44
C ILE A 539 33.68 0.89 16.96
N ALA A 540 34.51 0.34 16.05
CA ALA A 540 34.19 0.23 14.63
C ALA A 540 33.34 -1.03 14.34
N TYR A 541 32.13 -1.10 14.89
CA TYR A 541 31.18 -2.16 14.57
C TYR A 541 30.11 -1.67 13.60
N LEU A 542 30.24 -2.06 12.33
CA LEU A 542 29.35 -1.67 11.24
C LEU A 542 28.59 -2.89 10.71
N VAL A 543 27.32 -2.70 10.35
CA VAL A 543 26.58 -3.69 9.56
C VAL A 543 27.24 -3.80 8.19
N ASP A 544 27.47 -5.03 7.74
CA ASP A 544 27.95 -5.29 6.39
C ASP A 544 27.17 -6.43 5.73
N CYS A 545 27.28 -6.51 4.41
CA CYS A 545 26.60 -7.46 3.55
C CYS A 545 27.48 -8.71 3.37
N TYR A 546 27.03 -9.83 3.93
CA TYR A 546 27.74 -11.11 3.87
C TYR A 546 27.00 -12.11 2.97
N PRO A 547 27.71 -13.10 2.38
CA PRO A 547 27.07 -14.24 1.74
C PRO A 547 26.07 -14.92 2.70
N TYR A 548 24.86 -15.18 2.22
CA TYR A 548 23.79 -15.83 2.99
C TYR A 548 24.22 -17.21 3.52
N SER A 549 25.03 -17.92 2.74
CA SER A 549 25.58 -19.23 3.05
C SER A 549 26.47 -19.27 4.31
N ILE A 550 26.89 -18.12 4.87
CA ILE A 550 27.65 -18.14 6.14
C ILE A 550 26.76 -18.58 7.31
N LEU A 551 25.48 -18.22 7.33
CA LEU A 551 24.55 -18.70 8.35
C LEU A 551 23.75 -19.92 7.86
N PHE A 552 23.47 -19.99 6.56
CA PHE A 552 22.62 -21.01 5.95
C PHE A 552 23.40 -21.83 4.91
N TYR A 553 24.39 -22.60 5.37
CA TYR A 553 25.40 -23.31 4.56
C TYR A 553 24.98 -23.80 3.17
N SER A 554 23.92 -24.62 3.09
CA SER A 554 23.45 -25.26 1.85
C SER A 554 22.03 -24.87 1.47
N ASN A 555 21.49 -23.82 2.08
CA ASN A 555 20.13 -23.36 1.84
C ASN A 555 20.15 -21.86 1.54
N ASP A 556 19.59 -21.45 0.41
CA ASP A 556 19.37 -20.04 0.06
C ASP A 556 17.92 -19.60 0.29
N GLU A 557 17.05 -20.50 0.75
CA GLU A 557 15.65 -20.19 1.05
C GLU A 557 15.52 -19.35 2.33
N THR A 558 14.68 -18.32 2.25
CA THR A 558 14.28 -17.49 3.38
C THR A 558 12.78 -17.62 3.61
N GLY A 559 12.28 -17.03 4.69
CA GLY A 559 10.87 -17.17 5.06
C GLY A 559 9.88 -16.69 4.00
N GLY A 560 8.76 -17.40 3.92
CA GLY A 560 7.63 -17.08 3.05
C GLY A 560 7.82 -17.47 1.58
N VAL A 561 6.88 -17.03 0.75
CA VAL A 561 6.81 -17.32 -0.68
C VAL A 561 6.58 -16.05 -1.49
N ARG A 562 6.98 -16.09 -2.76
CA ARG A 562 6.77 -15.04 -3.76
C ARG A 562 6.22 -15.63 -5.06
N ILE A 563 5.68 -14.78 -5.93
CA ILE A 563 5.08 -15.23 -7.19
C ILE A 563 6.17 -15.60 -8.21
N ALA A 564 6.19 -16.87 -8.62
CA ALA A 564 7.03 -17.35 -9.70
C ALA A 564 6.39 -17.10 -11.08
N ARG A 565 5.07 -17.26 -11.15
CA ARG A 565 4.31 -17.14 -12.40
C ARG A 565 2.88 -16.71 -12.16
N THR A 566 2.39 -15.83 -13.02
CA THR A 566 0.97 -15.54 -13.18
C THR A 566 0.50 -15.96 -14.56
N ASN A 567 -0.73 -16.44 -14.60
CA ASN A 567 -1.31 -17.14 -15.72
C ASN A 567 -2.75 -16.67 -15.82
N ASP A 568 -3.05 -15.82 -16.81
CA ASP A 568 -4.35 -15.22 -17.00
C ASP A 568 -5.06 -15.92 -18.14
N TYR A 569 -6.17 -16.56 -17.81
CA TYR A 569 -7.02 -17.27 -18.74
C TYR A 569 -8.27 -16.47 -18.95
N ASP A 570 -8.72 -16.55 -20.18
CA ASP A 570 -9.92 -15.88 -20.56
C ASP A 570 -11.13 -16.82 -20.70
N ALA A 571 -12.30 -16.24 -20.95
CA ALA A 571 -13.53 -17.02 -21.09
C ALA A 571 -13.58 -17.85 -22.40
N HIS A 572 -12.74 -17.54 -23.39
CA HIS A 572 -12.72 -18.14 -24.72
C HIS A 572 -11.52 -19.10 -24.93
N GLY A 573 -10.74 -19.35 -23.89
CA GLY A 573 -9.78 -20.44 -23.79
C GLY A 573 -8.34 -20.12 -24.17
N GLY A 574 -7.96 -18.88 -24.44
CA GLY A 574 -6.52 -18.63 -24.53
C GLY A 574 -5.93 -18.17 -23.19
N TYR A 575 -4.67 -17.72 -23.26
CA TYR A 575 -3.85 -17.56 -22.09
C TYR A 575 -2.70 -16.55 -22.26
N LEU A 576 -2.41 -15.80 -21.19
CA LEU A 576 -1.19 -15.00 -21.01
C LEU A 576 -0.42 -15.50 -19.80
N SER A 577 0.86 -15.85 -19.99
CA SER A 577 1.77 -16.18 -18.89
C SER A 577 2.84 -15.11 -18.71
N ARG A 578 3.07 -14.77 -17.45
CA ARG A 578 4.16 -13.90 -16.98
C ARG A 578 4.99 -14.68 -15.97
N ARG A 579 6.28 -14.83 -16.24
CA ARG A 579 7.24 -15.48 -15.33
C ARG A 579 8.11 -14.42 -14.68
N TYR A 580 8.31 -14.53 -13.37
CA TYR A 580 9.12 -13.61 -12.60
C TYR A 580 10.43 -14.31 -12.22
N LYS A 581 11.54 -13.59 -12.31
CA LYS A 581 12.83 -14.03 -11.79
C LYS A 581 13.44 -12.92 -10.97
N TYR A 582 13.70 -13.23 -9.71
CA TYR A 582 14.25 -12.31 -8.71
C TYR A 582 15.76 -12.52 -8.63
N ASN A 583 16.55 -11.46 -8.82
CA ASN A 583 18.00 -11.54 -8.87
C ASN A 583 18.61 -10.78 -7.69
N VAL A 584 19.58 -11.43 -7.02
CA VAL A 584 20.34 -10.94 -5.85
C VAL A 584 19.40 -10.54 -4.71
N GLY A 585 18.94 -11.54 -3.95
CA GLY A 585 18.18 -11.31 -2.71
C GLY A 585 19.11 -10.95 -1.56
N THR A 586 18.78 -9.91 -0.80
CA THR A 586 19.51 -9.50 0.41
C THR A 586 18.56 -9.49 1.60
N VAL A 587 18.86 -10.29 2.61
CA VAL A 587 18.13 -10.29 3.88
C VAL A 587 18.55 -9.07 4.70
N TYR A 588 17.62 -8.12 4.88
CA TYR A 588 17.84 -6.91 5.67
C TYR A 588 17.64 -7.14 7.16
N SER A 589 16.75 -8.07 7.53
CA SER A 589 16.45 -8.40 8.92
C SER A 589 16.42 -9.91 9.14
N PHE A 590 17.20 -10.37 10.12
CA PHE A 590 17.32 -11.76 10.52
C PHE A 590 17.09 -11.87 12.04
N PRO A 591 16.01 -12.55 12.49
CA PRO A 591 15.67 -12.67 13.91
C PRO A 591 16.67 -13.53 14.67
N ARG A 592 17.11 -13.01 15.81
CA ARG A 592 18.13 -13.62 16.66
C ARG A 592 17.55 -13.92 18.01
N THR A 593 17.77 -15.15 18.48
CA THR A 593 17.43 -15.56 19.85
C THR A 593 18.70 -16.06 20.51
N PHE A 594 19.00 -15.66 21.74
CA PHE A 594 20.23 -16.07 22.42
C PHE A 594 19.92 -16.74 23.76
N MET A 595 20.73 -17.75 24.13
CA MET A 595 20.68 -18.43 25.42
C MET A 595 21.89 -18.02 26.26
N THR A 596 21.69 -17.67 27.52
CA THR A 596 22.74 -17.39 28.52
C THR A 596 23.14 -18.66 29.29
N GLY A 597 24.36 -18.67 29.85
CA GLY A 597 25.03 -19.88 30.33
C GLY A 597 24.64 -20.43 31.71
N ASN A 598 24.13 -19.61 32.65
CA ASN A 598 23.91 -20.05 34.05
C ASN A 598 22.51 -19.81 34.63
N SER A 599 21.55 -19.38 33.83
CA SER A 599 20.12 -19.38 34.13
C SER A 599 19.42 -19.14 32.80
N LEU A 600 18.38 -19.90 32.48
CA LEU A 600 17.70 -19.93 31.19
C LEU A 600 16.96 -18.61 30.86
N THR A 601 17.67 -17.49 30.70
CA THR A 601 17.12 -16.21 30.24
C THR A 601 17.36 -16.06 28.74
N GLN A 602 16.27 -16.06 27.98
CA GLN A 602 16.30 -15.66 26.58
C GLN A 602 16.36 -14.14 26.51
N ILE A 603 17.44 -13.59 25.96
CA ILE A 603 17.39 -12.23 25.44
C ILE A 603 16.68 -12.32 24.09
N PHE A 604 15.35 -12.23 24.12
CA PHE A 604 14.59 -11.76 22.97
C PHE A 604 15.07 -10.33 22.75
N ASN A 605 15.72 -10.01 21.62
CA ASN A 605 15.95 -8.60 21.31
C ASN A 605 14.58 -8.00 20.97
N PRO A 606 13.96 -7.21 21.86
CA PRO A 606 12.60 -6.73 21.65
C PRO A 606 12.52 -5.74 20.49
N ARG A 607 13.66 -5.22 20.00
CA ARG A 607 13.75 -4.35 18.81
C ARG A 607 13.75 -5.11 17.49
N MET A 608 13.66 -6.44 17.57
CA MET A 608 13.31 -7.33 16.47
C MET A 608 11.82 -7.62 16.48
N GLU A 609 11.00 -6.57 16.51
CA GLU A 609 9.59 -6.71 16.21
C GLU A 609 9.48 -7.28 14.80
N TYR A 610 8.92 -8.49 14.68
CA TYR A 610 8.24 -8.85 13.44
C TYR A 610 7.20 -7.77 13.21
N PRO A 611 7.32 -6.95 12.16
CA PRO A 611 6.21 -6.12 11.79
C PRO A 611 5.24 -7.07 11.12
N ALA A 612 4.43 -7.77 11.92
CA ALA A 612 3.27 -8.47 11.42
C ALA A 612 2.35 -7.48 10.65
N ASN A 613 2.53 -6.17 10.86
CA ASN A 613 1.66 -5.10 10.37
C ASN A 613 2.35 -3.86 9.75
N SER A 614 3.69 -3.78 9.65
CA SER A 614 4.35 -2.60 9.05
C SER A 614 4.83 -2.90 7.62
N PHE A 615 4.15 -2.32 6.63
CA PHE A 615 4.38 -2.54 5.20
C PHE A 615 5.77 -2.07 4.71
N ASP A 616 6.52 -1.35 5.54
CA ASP A 616 7.78 -0.67 5.27
C ASP A 616 9.03 -1.47 5.65
N LYS A 617 8.91 -2.59 6.38
CA LYS A 617 10.05 -3.39 6.88
C LYS A 617 9.96 -4.85 6.45
N GLN A 618 10.28 -5.11 5.18
CA GLN A 618 10.40 -6.50 4.70
C GLN A 618 11.73 -7.14 5.09
N HIS A 619 11.73 -8.45 5.34
CA HIS A 619 12.94 -9.17 5.73
C HIS A 619 13.94 -9.30 4.58
N ILE A 620 13.48 -9.32 3.34
CA ILE A 620 14.29 -9.49 2.14
C ILE A 620 13.93 -8.44 1.07
N GLY A 621 14.93 -7.99 0.31
CA GLY A 621 14.71 -7.21 -0.91
C GLY A 621 15.58 -7.70 -2.06
N TYR A 622 15.12 -7.45 -3.28
CA TYR A 622 15.79 -7.88 -4.51
C TYR A 622 16.39 -6.69 -5.26
N ARG A 623 17.60 -6.86 -5.77
CA ARG A 623 18.27 -5.84 -6.59
C ARG A 623 17.54 -5.61 -7.91
N SER A 624 17.03 -6.68 -8.51
CA SER A 624 16.26 -6.59 -9.74
C SER A 624 15.32 -7.77 -9.92
N VAL A 625 14.22 -7.53 -10.64
CA VAL A 625 13.23 -8.55 -10.98
C VAL A 625 12.95 -8.47 -12.47
N SER A 626 12.98 -9.61 -13.15
CA SER A 626 12.62 -9.70 -14.56
C SER A 626 11.26 -10.37 -14.73
N GLU A 627 10.35 -9.72 -15.43
CA GLU A 627 9.06 -10.24 -15.86
C GLU A 627 9.17 -10.64 -17.35
N THR A 628 9.08 -11.93 -17.63
CA THR A 628 9.18 -12.49 -18.99
C THR A 628 7.81 -12.96 -19.46
N PHE A 629 7.40 -12.52 -20.65
CA PHE A 629 6.14 -12.88 -21.28
C PHE A 629 6.28 -14.14 -22.12
N SER A 630 5.13 -14.70 -22.53
CA SER A 630 5.08 -15.96 -23.29
C SER A 630 5.74 -15.89 -24.68
N ASP A 631 5.90 -14.70 -25.25
CA ASP A 631 6.58 -14.45 -26.52
C ASP A 631 8.10 -14.27 -26.38
N GLY A 632 8.63 -14.34 -25.15
CA GLY A 632 10.04 -14.12 -24.84
C GLY A 632 10.43 -12.66 -24.61
N SER A 633 9.52 -11.70 -24.83
CA SER A 633 9.74 -10.31 -24.41
C SER A 633 9.87 -10.21 -22.90
N CYS A 634 10.59 -9.21 -22.41
CA CYS A 634 10.94 -9.12 -20.99
C CYS A 634 11.01 -7.68 -20.50
N ILE A 635 10.56 -7.45 -19.28
CA ILE A 635 10.76 -6.20 -18.53
C ILE A 635 11.70 -6.50 -17.37
N ILE A 636 12.72 -5.67 -17.16
CA ILE A 636 13.63 -5.77 -16.01
C ILE A 636 13.46 -4.53 -15.15
N TYR A 637 13.00 -4.73 -13.91
CA TYR A 637 12.91 -3.72 -12.86
C TYR A 637 14.19 -3.76 -12.01
N ARG A 638 14.79 -2.60 -11.74
CA ARG A 638 15.95 -2.48 -10.87
C ARG A 638 15.67 -1.50 -9.75
N TYR A 639 16.13 -1.85 -8.56
CA TYR A 639 15.81 -1.15 -7.34
C TYR A 639 17.06 -0.61 -6.65
N ASN A 640 16.86 0.43 -5.85
CA ASN A 640 17.80 0.82 -4.83
C ASN A 640 17.87 -0.29 -3.78
N ASP A 641 19.08 -0.78 -3.52
CA ASP A 641 19.39 -1.86 -2.59
C ASP A 641 20.28 -1.37 -1.45
N TYR A 642 20.61 -2.25 -0.50
CA TYR A 642 21.51 -1.89 0.59
C TYR A 642 22.91 -1.49 0.10
N LYS A 643 23.41 -2.10 -0.98
CA LYS A 643 24.75 -1.80 -1.50
C LYS A 643 24.85 -0.36 -2.05
N SER A 644 23.78 0.14 -2.66
CA SER A 644 23.70 1.52 -3.16
C SER A 644 23.29 2.53 -2.07
N HIS A 645 22.55 2.08 -1.05
CA HIS A 645 22.03 2.93 0.02
C HIS A 645 22.18 2.23 1.39
N PRO A 646 23.43 2.07 1.89
CA PRO A 646 23.70 1.44 3.17
C PRO A 646 23.17 2.29 4.32
N ASP A 647 23.02 1.67 5.48
CA ASP A 647 22.67 2.41 6.70
C ASP A 647 23.87 3.24 7.19
N ASP A 648 23.59 4.31 7.92
CA ASP A 648 24.58 5.29 8.36
C ASP A 648 24.76 5.26 9.88
N TYR A 649 26.00 5.33 10.35
CA TYR A 649 26.34 5.39 11.78
C TYR A 649 27.00 6.72 12.17
N THR A 650 27.21 7.62 11.20
CA THR A 650 27.89 8.89 11.42
C THR A 650 27.07 9.84 12.30
N GLY A 651 27.77 10.60 13.15
CA GLY A 651 27.14 11.56 14.05
C GLY A 651 26.26 10.95 15.15
N GLN A 652 26.29 9.63 15.34
CA GLN A 652 25.74 9.00 16.54
C GLN A 652 26.69 9.27 17.72
N VAL A 653 26.10 9.60 18.86
CA VAL A 653 26.82 9.78 20.12
C VAL A 653 26.44 8.61 21.02
N HIS A 654 27.37 8.16 21.86
CA HIS A 654 27.14 7.10 22.82
C HIS A 654 27.56 7.53 24.23
N LYS A 655 26.93 6.95 25.25
CA LYS A 655 27.30 7.11 26.66
C LYS A 655 27.30 5.75 27.34
N ARG A 656 28.41 5.40 28.00
CA ARG A 656 28.51 4.21 28.86
C ARG A 656 27.66 4.41 30.12
N SER A 657 26.98 3.36 30.58
CA SER A 657 26.21 3.38 31.82
C SER A 657 26.86 2.52 32.90
N GLU A 658 27.17 3.12 34.05
CA GLU A 658 27.75 2.43 35.23
C GLU A 658 26.77 1.43 35.88
N ALA A 659 25.46 1.56 35.61
CA ALA A 659 24.43 0.67 36.15
C ALA A 659 24.31 -0.69 35.45
N CYS A 660 25.13 -0.95 34.43
CA CYS A 660 25.21 -2.22 33.72
C CYS A 660 26.45 -3.05 34.13
N GLU A 661 27.22 -2.59 35.12
CA GLU A 661 28.47 -3.24 35.59
C GLU A 661 28.23 -4.55 36.35
N ASP A 662 27.04 -4.77 36.92
CA ASP A 662 26.73 -5.98 37.72
C ASP A 662 26.37 -7.23 36.88
N VAL A 663 26.54 -7.20 35.55
CA VAL A 663 26.39 -8.39 34.69
C VAL A 663 27.74 -9.12 34.53
N ASP A 664 28.52 -9.20 35.60
CA ASP A 664 29.83 -9.88 35.63
C ASP A 664 29.65 -11.39 35.87
N ASP A 665 29.19 -12.09 34.82
CA ASP A 665 29.07 -13.56 34.82
C ASP A 665 29.91 -14.21 33.70
N GLY A 666 30.94 -13.49 33.21
CA GLY A 666 31.89 -13.99 32.22
C GLY A 666 31.35 -14.08 30.77
N PHE A 667 30.41 -13.22 30.36
CA PHE A 667 29.71 -13.32 29.07
C PHE A 667 29.84 -12.07 28.15
N TYR A 668 30.06 -12.32 26.84
CA TYR A 668 29.69 -11.62 25.59
C TYR A 668 29.21 -10.13 25.53
N GLN A 669 29.54 -9.24 26.47
CA GLN A 669 29.12 -7.83 26.42
C GLN A 669 29.44 -7.09 25.10
N PRO A 670 30.66 -7.20 24.53
CA PRO A 670 30.97 -6.58 23.23
C PRO A 670 30.06 -7.05 22.09
N PHE A 671 29.61 -8.31 22.14
CA PHE A 671 28.68 -8.85 21.15
C PHE A 671 27.27 -8.29 21.32
N ILE A 672 26.75 -8.19 22.54
CA ILE A 672 25.42 -7.61 22.81
C ILE A 672 25.40 -6.11 22.44
N ASN A 673 26.45 -5.36 22.84
CA ASN A 673 26.66 -3.97 22.45
C ASN A 673 26.58 -3.79 20.92
N ASN A 674 27.29 -4.65 20.19
CA ASN A 674 27.28 -4.62 18.73
C ASN A 674 25.90 -4.98 18.15
N MET A 675 25.32 -6.10 18.57
CA MET A 675 24.09 -6.64 18.01
C MET A 675 22.88 -5.72 18.25
N ALA A 676 22.80 -5.05 19.41
CA ALA A 676 21.69 -4.19 19.78
C ALA A 676 21.82 -2.72 19.32
N ARG A 677 22.99 -2.28 18.82
CA ARG A 677 23.18 -0.91 18.32
C ARG A 677 22.40 -0.63 17.03
N GLU A 678 21.60 0.42 16.97
CA GLU A 678 20.84 0.75 15.76
C GLU A 678 21.54 1.79 14.88
N PRO A 679 21.44 1.71 13.54
CA PRO A 679 21.93 2.76 12.66
C PRO A 679 20.93 3.92 12.50
N ASN A 680 21.42 5.06 12.02
CA ASN A 680 20.62 6.04 11.32
C ASN A 680 20.17 5.42 9.98
N SER A 681 18.96 4.86 9.96
CA SER A 681 18.50 4.04 8.84
C SER A 681 18.26 4.84 7.56
N ASN A 682 18.68 4.28 6.43
CA ASN A 682 18.39 4.78 5.08
C ASN A 682 17.29 3.98 4.37
N HIS A 683 16.46 3.22 5.12
CA HIS A 683 15.46 2.31 4.55
C HIS A 683 14.50 3.00 3.58
N GLN A 684 14.12 4.26 3.81
CA GLN A 684 13.24 5.03 2.92
C GLN A 684 13.78 5.21 1.49
N LYS A 685 15.08 5.00 1.28
CA LYS A 685 15.76 5.07 -0.03
C LYS A 685 15.78 3.73 -0.77
N ARG A 686 15.62 2.61 -0.06
CA ARG A 686 15.68 1.24 -0.59
C ARG A 686 14.31 0.81 -1.16
N GLY A 687 14.30 -0.12 -2.11
CA GLY A 687 13.09 -0.59 -2.79
C GLY A 687 12.47 0.39 -3.80
N LYS A 688 13.02 1.61 -3.93
CA LYS A 688 12.65 2.55 -5.00
C LYS A 688 13.19 2.04 -6.34
N ILE A 689 12.38 2.08 -7.39
CA ILE A 689 12.80 1.72 -8.75
C ILE A 689 13.82 2.76 -9.25
N ASN A 690 15.04 2.36 -9.58
CA ASN A 690 16.01 3.24 -10.23
C ASN A 690 16.08 3.04 -11.74
N ARG A 691 15.64 1.90 -12.27
CA ARG A 691 15.62 1.64 -13.72
C ARG A 691 14.59 0.59 -14.11
N ILE A 692 13.95 0.79 -15.27
CA ILE A 692 13.11 -0.19 -15.96
C ILE A 692 13.64 -0.35 -17.38
N GLU A 693 13.85 -1.57 -17.81
CA GLU A 693 14.34 -1.91 -19.15
C GLU A 693 13.33 -2.82 -19.84
N TYR A 694 12.97 -2.52 -21.09
CA TYR A 694 12.01 -3.26 -21.89
C TYR A 694 12.73 -3.90 -23.07
N TYR A 695 12.58 -5.22 -23.22
CA TYR A 695 13.19 -6.02 -24.25
C TYR A 695 12.10 -6.67 -25.12
N ASN A 696 12.29 -6.65 -26.44
CA ASN A 696 11.44 -7.41 -27.36
C ASN A 696 11.75 -8.91 -27.31
N SER A 697 11.01 -9.71 -28.09
CA SER A 697 11.18 -11.17 -28.20
C SER A 697 12.58 -11.59 -28.67
N ASP A 698 13.25 -10.75 -29.45
CA ASP A 698 14.62 -10.97 -29.93
C ASP A 698 15.70 -10.56 -28.91
N ARG A 699 15.27 -10.22 -27.67
CA ARG A 699 16.11 -9.73 -26.56
C ARG A 699 16.85 -8.41 -26.88
N GLN A 700 16.32 -7.60 -27.78
CA GLN A 700 16.82 -6.26 -28.04
C GLN A 700 16.14 -5.27 -27.10
N LEU A 701 16.93 -4.37 -26.50
CA LEU A 701 16.42 -3.29 -25.66
C LEU A 701 15.65 -2.29 -26.53
N VAL A 702 14.35 -2.13 -26.28
CA VAL A 702 13.46 -1.22 -27.04
C VAL A 702 13.12 0.05 -26.27
N LYS A 703 13.16 0.00 -24.93
CA LYS A 703 12.94 1.16 -24.07
C LYS A 703 13.69 1.01 -22.75
N GLN A 704 14.19 2.11 -22.22
CA GLN A 704 14.74 2.18 -20.88
C GLN A 704 14.25 3.44 -20.19
N THR A 705 13.84 3.33 -18.94
CA THR A 705 13.50 4.47 -18.08
C THR A 705 14.36 4.41 -16.82
N SER A 706 15.15 5.44 -16.51
CA SER A 706 15.89 5.53 -15.24
C SER A 706 15.41 6.69 -14.38
N TYR A 707 15.47 6.51 -13.07
CA TYR A 707 14.90 7.41 -12.07
C TYR A 707 15.99 7.91 -11.13
N GLU A 708 16.03 9.22 -10.91
CA GLU A 708 16.87 9.87 -9.92
C GLU A 708 15.99 10.44 -8.82
N TYR A 709 16.39 10.23 -7.57
CA TYR A 709 15.67 10.70 -6.40
C TYR A 709 16.55 11.62 -5.56
N GLU A 710 15.92 12.54 -4.83
CA GLU A 710 16.60 13.40 -3.87
C GLU A 710 15.85 13.52 -2.55
N ILE A 711 16.60 13.85 -1.50
CA ILE A 711 16.06 14.17 -0.19
C ILE A 711 15.55 15.62 -0.26
N HIS A 712 14.25 15.84 -0.08
CA HIS A 712 13.67 17.18 -0.10
C HIS A 712 13.61 17.84 1.28
N ASP A 713 13.84 17.08 2.35
CA ASP A 713 14.00 17.59 3.70
C ASP A 713 14.95 16.66 4.49
N THR A 714 15.97 17.23 5.13
CA THR A 714 16.92 16.48 5.97
C THR A 714 16.51 16.47 7.44
N THR A 715 15.32 16.97 7.78
CA THR A 715 14.77 16.91 9.13
C THR A 715 14.75 15.47 9.65
N TYR A 716 15.07 15.35 10.92
CA TYR A 716 15.04 14.12 11.67
C TYR A 716 14.61 14.43 13.10
N THR A 717 14.22 13.40 13.83
CA THR A 717 14.14 13.42 15.29
C THR A 717 15.13 12.43 15.87
N ALA A 718 15.68 12.69 17.06
CA ALA A 718 16.59 11.77 17.75
C ALA A 718 15.89 11.00 18.87
N TYR A 719 16.30 9.74 19.07
CA TYR A 719 15.87 8.88 20.18
C TYR A 719 17.05 8.05 20.70
N ILE A 720 16.89 7.39 21.85
CA ILE A 720 17.97 6.60 22.48
C ILE A 720 17.69 5.11 22.36
N VAL A 721 18.74 4.35 22.04
CA VAL A 721 18.72 2.89 21.99
C VAL A 721 19.79 2.34 22.92
N ILE A 722 19.37 1.58 23.93
CA ILE A 722 20.27 0.83 24.83
C ILE A 722 20.81 -0.41 24.12
N SER A 723 22.13 -0.54 24.03
CA SER A 723 22.83 -1.71 23.48
C SER A 723 23.87 -2.19 24.49
N GLY A 724 23.50 -3.20 25.29
CA GLY A 724 24.29 -3.66 26.45
C GLY A 724 24.63 -2.49 27.39
N GLU A 725 25.91 -2.21 27.61
CA GLU A 725 26.37 -1.16 28.55
C GLU A 725 26.26 0.28 28.00
N TYR A 726 25.93 0.43 26.71
CA TYR A 726 25.94 1.73 26.04
C TYR A 726 24.53 2.17 25.64
N ALA A 727 24.26 3.45 25.83
CA ALA A 727 23.14 4.13 25.20
C ALA A 727 23.62 4.86 23.96
N ASN A 728 22.92 4.70 22.82
CA ASN A 728 23.28 5.33 21.55
C ASN A 728 22.17 6.28 21.10
N SER A 729 22.54 7.45 20.58
CA SER A 729 21.59 8.30 19.87
C SER A 729 21.35 7.76 18.45
N VAL A 730 20.09 7.76 18.03
CA VAL A 730 19.66 7.30 16.71
C VAL A 730 18.77 8.35 16.06
N LYS A 731 19.05 8.67 14.80
CA LYS A 731 18.25 9.60 13.99
C LYS A 731 17.15 8.86 13.26
N ARG A 732 15.92 9.38 13.37
CA ARG A 732 14.76 9.01 12.57
C ARG A 732 14.47 10.15 11.60
N TYR A 733 14.83 9.98 10.33
CA TYR A 733 14.55 10.96 9.30
C TYR A 733 13.04 11.08 9.04
N THR A 734 12.53 12.31 9.05
CA THR A 734 11.12 12.64 8.83
C THR A 734 10.88 13.27 7.47
N GLY A 735 11.94 13.77 6.82
CA GLY A 735 11.87 14.21 5.44
C GLY A 735 11.70 13.08 4.42
N ASP A 736 11.39 13.45 3.16
CA ASP A 736 11.07 12.49 2.11
C ASP A 736 12.09 12.39 0.97
N TYR A 737 12.08 11.24 0.32
CA TYR A 737 12.95 10.89 -0.80
C TYR A 737 12.13 10.85 -2.10
N ARG A 738 12.07 11.99 -2.81
CA ARG A 738 11.18 12.19 -3.97
C ARG A 738 11.90 12.04 -5.29
N LEU A 739 11.10 11.78 -6.32
CA LEU A 739 11.56 11.69 -7.70
C LEU A 739 12.01 13.06 -8.20
N LYS A 740 13.31 13.20 -8.49
CA LYS A 740 13.93 14.41 -9.02
C LYS A 740 13.94 14.43 -10.54
N LYS A 741 14.39 13.34 -11.17
CA LYS A 741 14.48 13.21 -12.62
C LYS A 741 14.06 11.84 -13.12
N VAL A 742 13.55 11.81 -14.35
CA VAL A 742 13.31 10.60 -15.13
C VAL A 742 14.02 10.74 -16.47
N HIS A 743 14.79 9.75 -16.86
CA HIS A 743 15.38 9.65 -18.19
C HIS A 743 14.70 8.51 -18.94
N ASP A 744 13.91 8.85 -19.94
CA ASP A 744 13.32 7.91 -20.88
C ASP A 744 14.23 7.81 -22.12
N THR A 745 14.53 6.60 -22.56
CA THR A 745 15.25 6.32 -23.80
C THR A 745 14.47 5.29 -24.60
N GLU A 746 13.99 5.68 -25.78
CA GLU A 746 13.35 4.77 -26.73
C GLU A 746 14.31 4.45 -27.87
N TYR A 747 14.38 3.18 -28.29
CA TYR A 747 15.30 2.74 -29.32
C TYR A 747 14.52 2.50 -30.62
N PHE A 748 14.54 3.47 -31.53
CA PHE A 748 13.95 3.32 -32.85
C PHE A 748 15.03 2.86 -33.83
N THR A 749 14.93 1.64 -34.35
CA THR A 749 15.94 1.04 -35.25
C THR A 749 17.37 1.05 -34.66
N GLY A 750 17.49 0.95 -33.33
CA GLY A 750 18.76 0.99 -32.61
C GLY A 750 19.28 2.41 -32.29
N ILE A 751 18.61 3.46 -32.76
CA ILE A 751 18.96 4.86 -32.45
C ILE A 751 18.28 5.27 -31.13
N PRO A 752 19.03 5.72 -30.10
CA PRO A 752 18.45 6.12 -28.83
C PRO A 752 17.84 7.54 -28.91
N LEU A 753 16.54 7.65 -28.67
CA LEU A 753 15.82 8.90 -28.50
C LEU A 753 15.62 9.15 -27.00
N LYS A 754 16.36 10.13 -26.46
CA LYS A 754 16.39 10.42 -25.03
C LYS A 754 15.45 11.56 -24.68
N THR A 755 14.64 11.38 -23.64
CA THR A 755 13.82 12.44 -23.05
C THR A 755 14.12 12.50 -21.56
N VAL A 756 14.39 13.68 -21.02
CA VAL A 756 14.63 13.88 -19.58
C VAL A 756 13.51 14.71 -19.00
N LYS A 757 12.85 14.23 -17.94
CA LYS A 757 11.89 15.00 -17.15
C LYS A 757 12.49 15.33 -15.80
N GLN A 758 12.46 16.59 -15.40
CA GLN A 758 12.89 17.05 -14.08
C GLN A 758 11.70 17.64 -13.33
N PHE A 759 11.60 17.39 -12.04
CA PHE A 759 10.45 17.78 -11.22
C PHE A 759 10.87 18.74 -10.12
N ILE A 760 10.11 19.82 -9.95
CA ILE A 760 10.29 20.79 -8.86
C ILE A 760 9.00 20.82 -8.04
N TYR A 761 9.15 20.72 -6.72
CA TYR A 761 8.05 20.65 -5.78
C TYR A 761 8.00 21.90 -4.91
N ASP A 762 6.81 22.27 -4.47
CA ASP A 762 6.65 23.25 -3.38
C ASP A 762 6.93 22.63 -2.01
N THR A 763 6.87 23.44 -0.95
CA THR A 763 7.06 23.00 0.44
C THR A 763 6.03 21.98 0.93
N ARG A 764 4.91 21.84 0.22
CA ARG A 764 3.85 20.85 0.48
C ARG A 764 3.95 19.61 -0.41
N GLY A 765 5.03 19.47 -1.17
CA GLY A 765 5.26 18.31 -2.05
C GLY A 765 4.41 18.26 -3.31
N ARG A 766 3.73 19.34 -3.69
CA ARG A 766 3.04 19.42 -4.99
C ARG A 766 4.05 19.75 -6.07
N ASN A 767 4.00 19.04 -7.20
CA ASN A 767 4.84 19.33 -8.36
C ASN A 767 4.37 20.64 -9.02
N ILE A 768 5.16 21.70 -8.88
CA ILE A 768 4.88 23.04 -9.41
C ILE A 768 5.56 23.29 -10.76
N ARG A 769 6.56 22.49 -11.13
CA ARG A 769 7.22 22.57 -12.43
C ARG A 769 7.72 21.21 -12.89
N THR A 770 7.39 20.87 -14.12
CA THR A 770 8.04 19.78 -14.86
C THR A 770 8.84 20.35 -16.02
N ILE A 771 10.13 20.03 -16.08
CA ILE A 771 11.04 20.42 -17.18
C ILE A 771 11.26 19.18 -18.04
N THR A 772 10.83 19.21 -19.30
CA THR A 772 11.06 18.15 -20.27
C THR A 772 12.16 18.58 -21.25
N ILE A 773 13.21 17.79 -21.37
CA ILE A 773 14.25 17.92 -22.39
C ILE A 773 13.99 16.83 -23.43
N THR A 774 13.65 17.22 -24.66
CA THR A 774 13.31 16.30 -25.76
C THR A 774 14.57 15.74 -26.46
N PRO A 775 14.45 14.73 -27.34
CA PRO A 775 15.60 14.11 -28.01
C PRO A 775 16.42 15.08 -28.89
N ASP A 776 15.82 16.18 -29.35
CA ASP A 776 16.48 17.23 -30.12
C ASP A 776 17.04 18.37 -29.23
N ASN A 777 17.15 18.12 -27.92
CA ASN A 777 17.62 19.06 -26.89
C ASN A 777 16.77 20.34 -26.77
N CYS A 778 15.48 20.29 -27.12
CA CYS A 778 14.56 21.37 -26.75
C CYS A 778 14.09 21.21 -25.32
N TYR A 779 13.84 22.35 -24.68
CA TYR A 779 13.30 22.45 -23.34
C TYR A 779 11.83 22.83 -23.40
N GLU A 780 11.01 22.11 -22.65
CA GLU A 780 9.60 22.42 -22.38
C GLU A 780 9.41 22.52 -20.87
N TYR A 781 8.95 23.68 -20.40
CA TYR A 781 8.64 23.92 -18.99
C TYR A 781 7.13 23.93 -18.83
N LEU A 782 6.59 23.00 -18.05
CA LEU A 782 5.21 23.02 -17.58
C LEU A 782 5.20 23.56 -16.14
N ASP A 783 4.92 24.85 -16.00
CA ASP A 783 4.67 25.50 -14.71
C ASP A 783 3.21 25.27 -14.30
N THR A 784 2.96 24.87 -13.05
CA THR A 784 1.62 24.66 -12.49
C THR A 784 1.43 25.50 -11.24
N GLU A 785 0.47 26.42 -11.30
CA GLU A 785 -0.02 27.16 -10.14
C GLU A 785 -1.27 26.44 -9.64
N TYR A 786 -1.22 25.95 -8.41
CA TYR A 786 -2.37 25.32 -7.78
C TYR A 786 -3.29 26.37 -7.17
N LEU A 787 -4.60 26.10 -7.16
CA LEU A 787 -5.53 26.93 -6.42
C LEU A 787 -5.23 26.78 -4.92
N ASN A 788 -5.16 27.88 -4.17
CA ASN A 788 -4.91 27.87 -2.72
C ASN A 788 -6.15 28.40 -1.98
N ASP A 789 -7.30 27.73 -2.11
CA ASP A 789 -8.57 28.16 -1.49
C ASP A 789 -9.11 27.13 -0.48
N SER A 790 -8.91 27.44 0.81
CA SER A 790 -9.27 26.65 2.02
C SER A 790 -10.70 26.23 2.02
N ALA A 791 -11.53 27.21 1.73
CA ALA A 791 -12.96 27.11 1.90
C ALA A 791 -13.58 26.27 0.78
N ARG A 792 -12.92 26.19 -0.38
CA ARG A 792 -13.47 25.59 -1.61
C ARG A 792 -12.87 24.24 -1.97
N ASN A 793 -11.86 23.75 -1.24
CA ASN A 793 -11.34 22.39 -1.41
C ASN A 793 -10.74 22.11 -2.81
N LEU A 794 -10.10 23.13 -3.39
CA LEU A 794 -9.51 23.07 -4.73
C LEU A 794 -7.97 23.01 -4.72
N TYR A 795 -7.36 22.57 -3.63
CA TYR A 795 -5.90 22.70 -3.40
C TYR A 795 -4.96 21.87 -4.25
N THR A 796 -5.48 20.76 -4.76
CA THR A 796 -4.73 19.87 -5.64
C THR A 796 -5.10 20.10 -7.10
N PHE A 797 -5.90 21.12 -7.37
CA PHE A 797 -6.35 21.49 -8.70
C PHE A 797 -5.47 22.60 -9.25
N PRO A 798 -5.04 22.50 -10.52
CA PRO A 798 -4.36 23.59 -11.16
C PRO A 798 -5.33 24.76 -11.30
N LEU A 799 -4.97 25.93 -10.77
CA LEU A 799 -5.62 27.20 -11.10
C LEU A 799 -5.17 27.65 -12.50
N ARG A 800 -3.88 27.49 -12.77
CA ARG A 800 -3.25 27.89 -14.02
C ARG A 800 -2.07 26.98 -14.34
N THR A 801 -1.88 26.69 -15.63
CA THR A 801 -0.67 26.05 -16.14
C THR A 801 -0.06 26.93 -17.22
N SER A 802 1.26 26.99 -17.31
CA SER A 802 1.95 27.70 -18.39
C SER A 802 3.02 26.82 -19.02
N ILE A 803 3.12 26.90 -20.35
CA ILE A 803 4.07 26.12 -21.14
C ILE A 803 5.08 27.07 -21.79
N LYS A 804 6.37 26.86 -21.52
CA LYS A 804 7.47 27.61 -22.16
C LYS A 804 8.37 26.67 -22.95
N HIS A 805 8.70 27.03 -24.18
CA HIS A 805 9.57 26.24 -25.05
C HIS A 805 10.84 27.01 -25.42
N GLY A 806 11.98 26.31 -25.54
CA GLY A 806 13.23 26.92 -25.96
C GLY A 806 14.25 25.89 -26.46
N LYS A 807 15.25 26.34 -27.21
CA LYS A 807 16.44 25.53 -27.59
C LYS A 807 17.48 25.44 -26.46
N SER A 808 17.37 26.28 -25.45
CA SER A 808 18.12 26.27 -24.19
C SER A 808 17.28 26.89 -23.08
N GLU A 809 17.73 26.75 -21.83
CA GLU A 809 17.08 27.39 -20.67
C GLU A 809 17.06 28.93 -20.78
N ASP A 810 18.09 29.50 -21.41
CA ASP A 810 18.23 30.96 -21.58
C ASP A 810 17.32 31.54 -22.67
N CYS A 811 16.70 30.71 -23.51
CA CYS A 811 15.86 31.16 -24.63
C CYS A 811 14.42 30.63 -24.55
N LEU A 812 13.93 30.36 -23.34
CA LEU A 812 12.56 29.92 -23.11
C LEU A 812 11.56 31.02 -23.45
N LYS A 813 10.65 30.73 -24.37
CA LYS A 813 9.52 31.58 -24.69
C LYS A 813 8.24 30.94 -24.19
N LEU A 814 7.42 31.70 -23.47
CA LEU A 814 6.05 31.33 -23.15
C LEU A 814 5.27 31.12 -24.46
N THR A 815 4.70 29.92 -24.63
CA THR A 815 3.95 29.52 -25.84
C THR A 815 2.48 29.30 -25.56
N SER A 816 2.13 28.88 -24.35
CA SER A 816 0.74 28.81 -23.94
C SER A 816 0.53 29.03 -22.44
N MET A 817 -0.68 29.46 -22.10
CA MET A 817 -1.15 29.54 -20.74
C MET A 817 -2.58 29.03 -20.70
N THR A 818 -2.88 28.15 -19.74
CA THR A 818 -4.23 27.62 -19.52
C THR A 818 -4.70 28.03 -18.14
N GLU A 819 -5.91 28.58 -18.06
CA GLU A 819 -6.60 28.91 -16.81
C GLU A 819 -7.81 28.00 -16.64
N TYR A 820 -8.04 27.58 -15.41
CA TYR A 820 -9.14 26.72 -15.03
C TYR A 820 -10.07 27.49 -14.10
N GLU A 821 -11.34 27.61 -14.49
CA GLU A 821 -12.38 28.13 -13.62
C GLU A 821 -13.17 26.99 -12.98
N TYR A 822 -13.41 27.13 -11.69
CA TYR A 822 -14.15 26.17 -10.89
C TYR A 822 -15.36 26.87 -10.25
N PRO A 823 -16.47 27.10 -10.97
CA PRO A 823 -17.69 27.64 -10.37
C PRO A 823 -18.34 26.59 -9.47
N ALA A 824 -19.14 27.10 -8.53
CA ALA A 824 -19.95 26.25 -7.66
C ALA A 824 -21.13 25.65 -8.42
N LEU A 825 -21.31 24.34 -8.34
CA LEU A 825 -22.56 23.63 -8.66
C LEU A 825 -23.14 23.11 -7.34
N GLY A 826 -23.98 23.92 -6.69
CA GLY A 826 -24.35 23.66 -5.31
C GLY A 826 -23.15 23.83 -4.38
N ALA A 827 -22.72 22.76 -3.71
CA ALA A 827 -21.56 22.77 -2.82
C ALA A 827 -20.26 22.21 -3.45
N ILE A 828 -20.31 21.71 -4.70
CA ILE A 828 -19.11 21.22 -5.41
C ILE A 828 -18.50 22.33 -6.24
N TYR A 829 -17.18 22.31 -6.35
CA TYR A 829 -16.47 23.05 -7.36
C TYR A 829 -15.96 22.10 -8.46
N LEU A 830 -16.49 22.25 -9.67
CA LEU A 830 -16.13 21.45 -10.84
C LEU A 830 -15.45 22.33 -11.90
N PRO A 831 -14.44 21.84 -12.62
CA PRO A 831 -13.80 22.61 -13.69
C PRO A 831 -14.81 22.90 -14.79
N SER A 832 -15.27 24.15 -14.91
CA SER A 832 -16.30 24.51 -15.89
C SER A 832 -15.74 25.25 -17.08
N VAL A 833 -14.68 26.03 -16.96
CA VAL A 833 -14.10 26.78 -18.08
C VAL A 833 -12.63 26.49 -18.15
N ILE A 834 -12.20 26.09 -19.35
CA ILE A 834 -10.80 26.05 -19.71
C ILE A 834 -10.57 27.19 -20.68
N LYS A 835 -9.77 28.16 -20.25
CA LYS A 835 -9.31 29.25 -21.10
C LYS A 835 -7.87 28.99 -21.47
N GLU A 836 -7.54 29.24 -22.73
CA GLU A 836 -6.15 29.16 -23.19
C GLU A 836 -5.78 30.45 -23.91
N ALA A 837 -4.59 30.95 -23.61
CA ALA A 837 -3.89 31.90 -24.45
C ALA A 837 -2.75 31.14 -25.13
N LYS A 838 -2.85 30.96 -26.46
CA LYS A 838 -1.71 30.49 -27.26
C LYS A 838 -0.99 31.70 -27.83
N LEU A 839 0.31 31.72 -27.67
CA LEU A 839 1.19 32.75 -28.21
C LEU A 839 1.87 32.16 -29.44
N ASN A 840 1.70 32.83 -30.58
CA ASN A 840 2.38 32.45 -31.81
C ASN A 840 3.85 32.92 -31.76
N GLY A 841 4.68 32.47 -32.70
CA GLY A 841 6.12 32.77 -32.71
C GLY A 841 6.50 34.26 -32.60
N ASN A 842 5.62 35.18 -33.04
CA ASN A 842 5.83 36.63 -32.92
C ASN A 842 5.39 37.22 -31.56
N GLU A 843 4.56 36.52 -30.79
CA GLU A 843 3.99 36.96 -29.50
C GLU A 843 4.60 36.21 -28.31
N ALA A 844 5.37 35.16 -28.57
CA ALA A 844 6.05 34.39 -27.55
C ALA A 844 7.07 35.26 -26.80
N ALA A 845 6.93 35.34 -25.48
CA ALA A 845 7.67 36.28 -24.63
C ALA A 845 8.46 35.54 -23.54
N ASP A 846 9.53 36.15 -23.04
CA ASP A 846 10.36 35.56 -21.97
C ASP A 846 9.60 35.49 -20.63
N THR A 847 8.64 36.40 -20.42
CA THR A 847 7.74 36.46 -19.26
C THR A 847 6.29 36.59 -19.69
N ALA A 848 5.36 36.31 -18.78
CA ALA A 848 3.93 36.50 -19.03
C ALA A 848 3.65 37.97 -19.39
N PRO A 849 3.08 38.26 -20.57
CA PRO A 849 2.71 39.62 -20.96
C PRO A 849 1.74 40.24 -19.94
N ALA A 850 1.81 41.57 -19.74
CA ALA A 850 0.96 42.29 -18.80
C ALA A 850 -0.56 42.12 -19.08
N SER A 851 -0.93 41.80 -20.31
CA SER A 851 -2.30 41.43 -20.71
C SER A 851 -2.25 40.30 -21.74
N LEU A 852 -2.76 39.13 -21.40
CA LEU A 852 -2.95 38.00 -22.30
C LEU A 852 -4.41 37.97 -22.78
N SER A 853 -4.61 37.77 -24.08
CA SER A 853 -5.94 37.53 -24.65
C SER A 853 -6.26 36.04 -24.53
N TYR A 854 -7.15 35.70 -23.62
CA TYR A 854 -7.59 34.33 -23.40
C TYR A 854 -8.76 33.99 -24.31
N THR A 855 -8.67 32.86 -24.99
CA THR A 855 -9.81 32.26 -25.68
C THR A 855 -10.39 31.18 -24.79
N THR A 856 -11.70 31.19 -24.57
CA THR A 856 -12.37 30.04 -23.93
C THR A 856 -12.28 28.86 -24.89
N LEU A 857 -11.49 27.85 -24.57
CA LEU A 857 -11.39 26.63 -25.39
C LEU A 857 -12.66 25.82 -25.28
N GLN A 858 -13.15 25.72 -24.05
CA GLN A 858 -14.26 24.86 -23.70
C GLN A 858 -14.92 25.35 -22.41
N ARG A 859 -16.24 25.25 -22.36
CA ARG A 859 -17.02 25.37 -21.13
C ARG A 859 -17.91 24.15 -20.93
N VAL A 860 -17.94 23.58 -19.74
CA VAL A 860 -18.99 22.64 -19.34
C VAL A 860 -20.23 23.44 -18.95
N ALA A 861 -21.29 23.30 -19.73
CA ALA A 861 -22.56 24.00 -19.53
C ALA A 861 -23.49 23.28 -18.55
N ALA A 862 -23.40 21.94 -18.44
CA ALA A 862 -24.24 21.16 -17.55
C ALA A 862 -23.52 19.89 -17.07
N TYR A 863 -23.96 19.40 -15.90
CA TYR A 863 -23.52 18.16 -15.27
C TYR A 863 -24.71 17.31 -14.87
N ASP A 864 -24.49 16.00 -14.72
CA ASP A 864 -25.45 15.10 -14.07
C ASP A 864 -25.31 15.13 -12.54
N THR A 865 -26.18 14.39 -11.84
CA THR A 865 -26.17 14.28 -10.37
C THR A 865 -24.95 13.55 -9.79
N GLN A 866 -24.13 12.91 -10.62
CA GLN A 866 -22.87 12.27 -10.22
C GLN A 866 -21.65 13.14 -10.55
N GLY A 867 -21.86 14.36 -11.08
CA GLY A 867 -20.80 15.28 -11.46
C GLY A 867 -20.17 14.97 -12.82
N ASN A 868 -20.77 14.12 -13.66
CA ASN A 868 -20.28 13.91 -15.02
C ASN A 868 -20.78 15.02 -15.96
N PRO A 869 -19.96 15.53 -16.89
CA PRO A 869 -20.39 16.55 -17.86
C PRO A 869 -21.51 16.00 -18.76
N THR A 870 -22.62 16.71 -18.85
CA THR A 870 -23.76 16.37 -19.74
C THR A 870 -23.89 17.31 -20.91
N GLU A 871 -23.27 18.49 -20.83
CA GLU A 871 -23.20 19.43 -21.93
C GLU A 871 -21.89 20.22 -21.89
N ILE A 872 -21.19 20.28 -23.02
CA ILE A 872 -19.99 21.11 -23.20
C ILE A 872 -20.19 22.05 -24.39
N VAL A 873 -19.54 23.20 -24.36
CA VAL A 873 -19.57 24.22 -25.41
C VAL A 873 -18.13 24.49 -25.82
N ASP A 874 -17.81 24.31 -27.09
CA ASP A 874 -16.47 24.58 -27.62
C ASP A 874 -16.24 26.08 -27.87
N LYS A 875 -15.00 26.44 -28.25
CA LYS A 875 -14.59 27.82 -28.56
C LYS A 875 -15.41 28.52 -29.65
N HIS A 876 -16.12 27.76 -30.49
CA HIS A 876 -16.97 28.28 -31.56
C HIS A 876 -18.44 28.40 -31.14
N GLY A 877 -18.76 28.11 -29.87
CA GLY A 877 -20.12 28.09 -29.37
C GLY A 877 -20.90 26.84 -29.76
N VAL A 878 -20.24 25.80 -30.26
CA VAL A 878 -20.93 24.55 -30.63
C VAL A 878 -21.15 23.72 -29.38
N HIS A 879 -22.42 23.42 -29.10
CA HIS A 879 -22.83 22.59 -27.98
C HIS A 879 -22.61 21.11 -28.30
N THR A 880 -22.13 20.35 -27.34
CA THR A 880 -22.03 18.89 -27.41
C THR A 880 -22.70 18.29 -26.19
N ALA A 881 -23.80 17.58 -26.41
CA ALA A 881 -24.49 16.83 -25.37
C ALA A 881 -23.79 15.49 -25.13
N ILE A 882 -23.66 15.10 -23.86
CA ILE A 882 -23.05 13.84 -23.44
C ILE A 882 -24.05 13.09 -22.57
N LEU A 883 -24.27 11.82 -22.86
CA LEU A 883 -25.06 10.93 -22.02
C LEU A 883 -24.16 9.84 -21.44
N TRP A 884 -24.30 9.58 -20.14
CA TRP A 884 -23.53 8.57 -19.41
C TRP A 884 -24.37 7.32 -19.15
N GLY A 885 -23.71 6.17 -19.20
CA GLY A 885 -24.32 4.86 -18.95
C GLY A 885 -23.47 3.98 -18.04
N TYR A 886 -23.92 2.75 -17.82
CA TYR A 886 -23.33 1.78 -16.90
C TYR A 886 -23.11 2.35 -15.49
N GLY A 887 -24.13 3.02 -14.95
CA GLY A 887 -24.09 3.65 -13.64
C GLY A 887 -23.19 4.88 -13.54
N GLY A 888 -22.85 5.52 -14.68
CA GLY A 888 -21.98 6.69 -14.74
C GLY A 888 -20.51 6.35 -15.01
N LEU A 889 -20.21 5.10 -15.36
CA LEU A 889 -18.85 4.65 -15.63
C LEU A 889 -18.34 5.09 -17.00
N TYR A 890 -19.20 5.11 -18.02
CA TYR A 890 -18.80 5.34 -19.41
C TYR A 890 -19.75 6.31 -20.13
N PRO A 891 -19.24 7.19 -21.01
CA PRO A 891 -20.09 7.93 -21.94
C PRO A 891 -20.66 6.95 -22.97
N VAL A 892 -21.97 7.05 -23.19
CA VAL A 892 -22.72 6.24 -24.17
C VAL A 892 -23.20 7.06 -25.36
N VAL A 893 -23.27 8.39 -25.25
CA VAL A 893 -23.55 9.30 -26.36
C VAL A 893 -22.66 10.52 -26.27
N GLN A 894 -22.19 10.99 -27.42
CA GLN A 894 -21.61 12.31 -27.61
C GLN A 894 -22.21 12.93 -28.87
N ALA A 895 -23.05 13.96 -28.72
CA ALA A 895 -23.80 14.58 -29.80
C ALA A 895 -23.36 16.04 -29.99
N ARG A 896 -22.42 16.28 -30.90
CA ARG A 896 -21.93 17.62 -31.25
C ARG A 896 -22.93 18.36 -32.13
N GLY A 897 -23.16 19.64 -31.88
CA GLY A 897 -24.25 20.41 -32.48
C GLY A 897 -25.60 20.22 -31.79
N MET A 898 -25.64 19.57 -30.62
CA MET A 898 -26.86 19.26 -29.87
C MET A 898 -26.72 19.71 -28.41
N THR A 899 -27.79 20.24 -27.82
CA THR A 899 -27.87 20.56 -26.38
C THR A 899 -28.37 19.36 -25.57
N ALA A 900 -28.06 19.30 -24.27
CA ALA A 900 -28.54 18.23 -23.40
C ALA A 900 -30.07 18.16 -23.36
N ALA A 901 -30.76 19.32 -23.38
CA ALA A 901 -32.22 19.38 -23.44
C ALA A 901 -32.79 18.76 -24.72
N THR A 902 -32.13 18.99 -25.87
CA THR A 902 -32.53 18.37 -27.15
C THR A 902 -32.32 16.86 -27.09
N LEU A 903 -31.18 16.41 -26.56
CA LEU A 903 -30.87 14.99 -26.39
C LEU A 903 -31.90 14.30 -25.47
N GLU A 904 -32.29 14.94 -24.37
CA GLU A 904 -33.33 14.45 -23.46
C GLU A 904 -34.70 14.35 -24.16
N SER A 905 -35.08 15.35 -24.95
CA SER A 905 -36.34 15.34 -25.71
C SER A 905 -36.42 14.19 -26.74
N LEU A 906 -35.30 13.86 -27.38
CA LEU A 906 -35.23 12.82 -28.42
C LEU A 906 -35.20 11.41 -27.85
N THR A 907 -34.55 11.23 -26.69
CA THR A 907 -34.30 9.90 -26.11
C THR A 907 -35.27 9.54 -24.98
N GLY A 908 -35.95 10.54 -24.41
CA GLY A 908 -36.74 10.41 -23.17
C GLY A 908 -35.89 10.11 -21.93
N ILE A 909 -34.56 10.23 -22.03
CA ILE A 909 -33.63 9.95 -20.95
C ILE A 909 -33.15 11.26 -20.35
N SER A 910 -33.40 11.45 -19.06
CA SER A 910 -32.90 12.62 -18.36
C SER A 910 -31.39 12.55 -18.20
N GLY A 911 -30.70 13.60 -18.65
CA GLY A 911 -29.25 13.73 -18.48
C GLY A 911 -28.82 13.79 -17.02
N ASN A 912 -29.73 14.05 -16.08
CA ASN A 912 -29.42 14.15 -14.65
C ASN A 912 -29.11 12.82 -13.97
N SER A 913 -29.39 11.67 -14.59
CA SER A 913 -29.12 10.35 -13.99
C SER A 913 -28.55 9.38 -15.04
N PRO A 914 -27.32 8.86 -14.84
CA PRO A 914 -26.74 7.91 -15.78
C PRO A 914 -27.58 6.65 -15.99
N LEU A 915 -27.58 6.13 -17.21
CA LEU A 915 -28.20 4.84 -17.54
C LEU A 915 -27.48 3.69 -16.83
N GLN A 916 -28.18 2.58 -16.60
CA GLN A 916 -27.54 1.33 -16.11
C GLN A 916 -26.84 0.53 -17.24
N GLY A 917 -27.02 0.92 -18.50
CA GLY A 917 -26.45 0.26 -19.69
C GLY A 917 -26.31 1.21 -20.88
N SER A 918 -26.44 0.71 -22.11
CA SER A 918 -26.46 1.54 -23.33
C SER A 918 -27.87 1.91 -23.81
N LEU A 919 -27.97 2.67 -24.89
CA LEU A 919 -29.21 3.08 -25.55
C LEU A 919 -29.92 1.93 -26.27
N SER A 920 -31.26 1.98 -26.28
CA SER A 920 -32.08 1.13 -27.14
C SER A 920 -32.01 1.55 -28.62
N ALA A 921 -32.36 0.65 -29.54
CA ALA A 921 -32.34 0.93 -30.98
C ALA A 921 -33.26 2.10 -31.39
N SER A 922 -34.43 2.23 -30.77
CA SER A 922 -35.35 3.35 -31.02
C SER A 922 -34.75 4.69 -30.60
N GLN A 923 -34.07 4.74 -29.44
CA GLN A 923 -33.39 5.94 -28.96
C GLN A 923 -32.22 6.34 -29.86
N ARG A 924 -31.43 5.38 -30.34
CA ARG A 924 -30.35 5.67 -31.31
C ARG A 924 -30.91 6.24 -32.61
N ASN A 925 -31.98 5.64 -33.16
CA ASN A 925 -32.60 6.11 -34.39
C ASN A 925 -33.19 7.52 -34.23
N ALA A 926 -33.76 7.84 -33.07
CA ALA A 926 -34.25 9.20 -32.77
C ALA A 926 -33.12 10.23 -32.78
N LEU A 927 -31.94 9.90 -32.25
CA LEU A 927 -30.76 10.78 -32.28
C LEU A 927 -30.24 11.01 -33.70
N TYR A 928 -30.13 9.97 -34.52
CA TYR A 928 -29.68 10.09 -35.92
C TYR A 928 -30.69 10.81 -36.84
N SER A 929 -31.95 10.88 -36.43
CA SER A 929 -32.99 11.61 -37.18
C SER A 929 -32.88 13.13 -36.99
N HIS A 930 -32.05 13.60 -36.05
CA HIS A 930 -31.85 15.02 -35.80
C HIS A 930 -30.84 15.62 -36.79
N SER A 931 -31.29 16.58 -37.60
CA SER A 931 -30.44 17.27 -38.57
C SER A 931 -29.50 18.28 -37.91
N GLY A 932 -28.25 18.35 -38.36
CA GLY A 932 -27.29 19.37 -37.92
C GLY A 932 -26.47 18.98 -36.69
N SER A 933 -26.53 17.73 -36.25
CA SER A 933 -25.67 17.19 -35.19
C SER A 933 -24.84 16.02 -35.67
N LEU A 934 -23.61 15.91 -35.13
CA LEU A 934 -22.75 14.74 -35.29
C LEU A 934 -22.89 13.90 -34.02
N VAL A 935 -23.53 12.75 -34.14
CA VAL A 935 -23.85 11.87 -33.01
C VAL A 935 -22.95 10.64 -33.03
N ASP A 936 -22.11 10.50 -32.01
CA ASP A 936 -21.36 9.29 -31.74
C ASP A 936 -21.99 8.53 -30.57
N ILE A 937 -22.17 7.22 -30.72
CA ILE A 937 -22.79 6.36 -29.71
C ILE A 937 -21.85 5.21 -29.37
N TYR A 938 -21.71 4.93 -28.08
CA TYR A 938 -20.77 3.95 -27.57
C TYR A 938 -21.51 2.86 -26.76
N GLU A 939 -21.23 1.61 -27.09
CA GLU A 939 -21.60 0.44 -26.29
C GLU A 939 -20.33 -0.10 -25.64
N HIS A 940 -20.41 -0.46 -24.36
CA HIS A 940 -19.30 -0.97 -23.59
C HIS A 940 -19.70 -2.28 -22.93
N GLU A 941 -18.72 -3.12 -22.67
CA GLU A 941 -18.85 -4.23 -21.75
C GLU A 941 -18.02 -3.89 -20.50
N PRO A 942 -18.65 -3.75 -19.31
CA PRO A 942 -17.94 -3.38 -18.09
C PRO A 942 -16.74 -4.29 -17.84
N LEU A 943 -15.60 -3.69 -17.50
CA LEU A 943 -14.32 -4.37 -17.27
C LEU A 943 -13.68 -5.01 -18.53
N VAL A 944 -14.28 -4.90 -19.72
CA VAL A 944 -13.71 -5.38 -21.00
C VAL A 944 -13.30 -4.19 -21.88
N GLY A 945 -14.24 -3.31 -22.21
CA GLY A 945 -14.00 -2.13 -23.05
C GLY A 945 -15.15 -1.79 -24.00
N LEU A 946 -14.86 -0.91 -24.96
CA LEU A 946 -15.78 -0.42 -25.98
C LEU A 946 -16.14 -1.53 -26.99
N THR A 947 -17.35 -2.05 -27.01
CA THR A 947 -17.75 -3.15 -27.92
C THR A 947 -18.28 -2.66 -29.27
N LYS A 948 -18.93 -1.49 -29.29
CA LYS A 948 -19.34 -0.82 -30.53
C LYS A 948 -19.25 0.68 -30.43
N HIS A 949 -18.90 1.29 -31.55
CA HIS A 949 -18.98 2.72 -31.78
C HIS A 949 -19.83 2.94 -33.04
N TYR A 950 -20.95 3.64 -32.90
CA TYR A 950 -21.74 4.12 -34.03
C TYR A 950 -21.29 5.56 -34.32
N GLY A 951 -20.79 5.80 -35.52
CA GLY A 951 -20.37 7.10 -35.98
C GLY A 951 -21.55 7.99 -36.38
N SER A 952 -21.25 9.27 -36.61
CA SER A 952 -22.23 10.30 -37.00
C SER A 952 -22.97 10.03 -38.32
N ASP A 953 -22.45 9.15 -39.18
CA ASP A 953 -23.07 8.71 -40.42
C ASP A 953 -24.01 7.49 -40.24
N GLY A 954 -24.19 7.02 -39.00
CA GLY A 954 -24.97 5.84 -38.66
C GLY A 954 -24.28 4.51 -38.95
N ASN A 955 -23.08 4.52 -39.54
CA ASN A 955 -22.25 3.33 -39.64
C ASN A 955 -21.65 3.00 -38.28
N PHE A 956 -21.44 1.72 -38.00
CA PHE A 956 -20.79 1.30 -36.78
C PHE A 956 -19.46 0.62 -37.06
N THR A 957 -18.58 0.75 -36.07
CA THR A 957 -17.38 -0.05 -35.90
C THR A 957 -17.59 -0.93 -34.67
N SER A 958 -17.54 -2.25 -34.84
CA SER A 958 -17.53 -3.17 -33.71
C SER A 958 -16.10 -3.58 -33.37
N TYR A 959 -15.84 -3.66 -32.08
CA TYR A 959 -14.56 -4.07 -31.54
C TYR A 959 -14.75 -5.44 -30.92
N GLU A 960 -14.01 -6.41 -31.44
CA GLU A 960 -13.96 -7.75 -30.93
C GLU A 960 -12.71 -7.87 -30.07
N TYR A 961 -12.91 -8.37 -28.87
CA TYR A 961 -11.86 -8.59 -27.89
C TYR A 961 -11.64 -10.09 -27.80
N ASP A 962 -10.37 -10.53 -27.74
CA ASP A 962 -10.13 -11.82 -27.10
C ASP A 962 -10.45 -11.64 -25.63
N ALA A 963 -10.58 -12.73 -24.89
CA ALA A 963 -11.00 -12.58 -23.52
C ALA A 963 -9.86 -12.24 -22.54
N TYR A 964 -8.60 -12.01 -22.97
CA TYR A 964 -7.68 -11.14 -22.18
C TYR A 964 -8.03 -9.66 -22.36
N GLY A 965 -9.21 -9.39 -22.91
CA GLY A 965 -9.60 -8.08 -23.32
C GLY A 965 -8.67 -7.51 -24.40
N ARG A 966 -7.78 -8.24 -25.09
CA ARG A 966 -6.96 -7.63 -26.17
C ARG A 966 -7.82 -7.45 -27.41
N LEU A 967 -7.55 -6.41 -28.20
CA LEU A 967 -8.40 -6.07 -29.34
C LEU A 967 -8.04 -7.00 -30.50
N VAL A 968 -8.83 -8.04 -30.76
CA VAL A 968 -8.53 -9.02 -31.82
C VAL A 968 -9.22 -8.73 -33.13
N GLY A 969 -10.25 -7.89 -33.11
CA GLY A 969 -10.99 -7.55 -34.31
C GLY A 969 -11.52 -6.14 -34.27
N ILE A 970 -11.45 -5.47 -35.40
CA ILE A 970 -12.22 -4.26 -35.68
C ILE A 970 -12.99 -4.56 -36.95
N ALA A 971 -14.32 -4.45 -36.90
CA ALA A 971 -15.18 -4.65 -38.06
C ALA A 971 -16.00 -3.40 -38.34
N ASP A 972 -16.12 -3.02 -39.60
CA ASP A 972 -17.04 -1.94 -40.00
C ASP A 972 -18.46 -2.46 -40.28
N SER A 973 -19.38 -1.52 -40.55
CA SER A 973 -20.80 -1.80 -40.83
C SER A 973 -21.04 -2.65 -42.07
N LYS A 974 -20.05 -2.77 -42.96
CA LYS A 974 -20.09 -3.59 -44.19
C LYS A 974 -19.48 -4.97 -43.97
N GLY A 975 -19.04 -5.28 -42.76
CA GLY A 975 -18.43 -6.54 -42.38
C GLY A 975 -16.97 -6.69 -42.80
N ARG A 976 -16.30 -5.62 -43.23
CA ARG A 976 -14.85 -5.65 -43.48
C ARG A 976 -14.13 -5.67 -42.14
N ARG A 977 -13.19 -6.61 -41.97
CA ARG A 977 -12.55 -6.89 -40.68
C ARG A 977 -11.05 -6.73 -40.76
N ASN A 978 -10.50 -5.93 -39.85
CA ASN A 978 -9.11 -6.01 -39.47
C ASN A 978 -9.02 -6.97 -38.27
N ARG A 979 -8.24 -8.04 -38.39
CA ARG A 979 -7.93 -8.89 -37.25
C ARG A 979 -6.52 -8.64 -36.78
N TYR A 980 -6.38 -8.52 -35.47
CA TYR A 980 -5.11 -8.56 -34.80
C TYR A 980 -4.94 -9.97 -34.26
N SER A 981 -3.89 -10.64 -34.70
CA SER A 981 -3.47 -11.91 -34.12
C SER A 981 -2.32 -11.60 -33.20
N TYR A 982 -2.57 -11.73 -31.90
CA TYR A 982 -1.51 -11.77 -30.90
C TYR A 982 -1.05 -13.22 -30.85
N ALA A 983 0.14 -13.52 -31.40
CA ALA A 983 0.60 -14.89 -31.46
C ALA A 983 0.74 -15.47 -30.03
N PRO A 984 0.00 -16.55 -29.67
CA PRO A 984 0.56 -17.48 -28.70
C PRO A 984 1.76 -18.13 -29.38
N ALA A 985 2.90 -18.18 -28.71
CA ALA A 985 4.05 -18.91 -29.20
C ALA A 985 3.75 -20.43 -29.20
N THR A 986 3.00 -20.92 -30.18
CA THR A 986 3.07 -22.33 -30.58
C THR A 986 4.22 -22.46 -31.56
N GLY A 987 5.45 -22.44 -31.02
CA GLY A 987 6.58 -23.07 -31.67
C GLY A 987 6.44 -24.57 -31.47
N SER A 988 5.79 -25.26 -32.40
CA SER A 988 6.01 -26.70 -32.56
C SER A 988 7.43 -26.91 -33.07
N SER A 989 8.34 -27.18 -32.15
CA SER A 989 9.51 -28.03 -32.40
C SER A 989 9.94 -28.57 -31.05
N ASP A 990 9.89 -29.89 -30.92
CA ASP A 990 10.32 -30.72 -29.80
C ASP A 990 11.30 -30.03 -28.84
N ILE A 991 10.84 -29.65 -27.65
CA ILE A 991 11.72 -29.35 -26.53
C ILE A 991 12.09 -30.69 -25.92
N LEU A 992 13.22 -31.24 -26.38
CA LEU A 992 14.03 -32.13 -25.57
C LEU A 992 14.40 -31.36 -24.30
N LEU A 993 13.88 -31.86 -23.17
CA LEU A 993 14.33 -31.47 -21.83
C LEU A 993 15.87 -31.63 -21.76
N PRO A 994 16.61 -30.67 -21.19
CA PRO A 994 17.95 -30.97 -20.73
C PRO A 994 17.82 -31.96 -19.56
N THR A 995 18.24 -33.20 -19.77
CA THR A 995 18.44 -34.18 -18.70
C THR A 995 19.56 -33.68 -17.79
N ASP A 996 19.20 -33.34 -16.56
CA ASP A 996 20.12 -33.15 -15.46
C ASP A 996 20.74 -34.51 -15.08
N PRO A 997 22.08 -34.69 -15.14
CA PRO A 997 22.70 -35.98 -14.96
C PRO A 997 23.08 -36.22 -13.49
N GLU A 998 22.13 -36.29 -12.57
CA GLU A 998 22.43 -36.78 -11.21
C GLU A 998 21.17 -37.12 -10.41
N LEU A 999 20.57 -38.29 -10.68
CA LEU A 999 19.70 -39.00 -9.73
C LEU A 999 19.59 -40.45 -10.20
N LYS A 1000 20.34 -41.36 -9.54
CA LYS A 1000 20.19 -42.81 -9.74
C LYS A 1000 18.91 -43.28 -9.02
N PRO A 1001 18.10 -44.17 -9.62
CA PRO A 1001 17.00 -44.82 -8.92
C PRO A 1001 17.54 -45.83 -7.91
N ILE A 1002 16.99 -45.85 -6.71
CA ILE A 1002 17.06 -46.97 -5.78
C ILE A 1002 15.94 -47.94 -6.19
N GLU A 1003 16.27 -49.23 -6.33
CA GLU A 1003 15.36 -50.35 -6.64
C GLU A 1003 14.23 -50.54 -5.63
#